data_AF-A0A6I4TD24-F1
#
_entry.id   AF-A0A6I4TD24-F1
#
_cell.length_a   1.000
_cell.length_b   1.000
_cell.length_c   1.000
_cell.angle_alpha   90.00
_cell.angle_beta   90.00
_cell.angle_gamma   90.00
#
_symmetry.space_group_name_H-M   'P 1'
#
loop_
_entity.id
_entity.type
_entity.pdbx_description
1 polymer ?
#
loop_
_entity_poly.entity_id
_entity_poly.type
_entity_poly.pdbx_seq_one_letter_code
_entity_poly.pdbx_strand_id
1 'polypeptide(L)'
;MRSDISWFADRATTTWSVQPGRSFILIVPAGCDMDGAAADVKRWCADNMQPPLEGHNKRPAFISLAVDNVSSSHHFVHRVGKQLNAINADVSNGVDEHYPADQLAELVENANDCGLHPVIIINRFHAFARIADDHLLSVLSTMRTLENDGLLTTLALSPMRYQALRRKLSQAGHYPFVNSAYGDNHDEVGLTPMSREDFVHAAKLAGLSNPDAHRLYSYAGGPDEVNKALIACGSAGLNGVVERAAALLGDRLESFFDNAIDPELPERDELRVRLATGQVQPSQEDYLESSEGAPFLVRRTAGSRLVAASPVLSRLLLRGRGGTWRRYDQVLEQLNVKNYAGAAEMVSLLDHRTPHLEVFAKFVMMLRAVHAAKKPGLLGIDWPSLQQIGSSLDLDDPLVSPHSDWILTLVDWSSRVRRSVDPSVSPHVRLDVLLRNAADQEVQRLFVFMISTFLSKCASSDSPAQRIRDAAVIPESILQALAYSLGIDIRSAPERLPAVDFQPFFGRKEPFESPAPGQRIAMSHLLVIVPAILADTWTKKEALPSLLDPTKVVPLHQKLVDRFKNAASHTYSDATEDDASFFYSLCGGWLEDLKAIWNLDCAAGREVEPPQPTPDHLAQLLFGEPPNTPPDCLEAECAG
;
A
#
# COMPACT_ATOMS: atom_id res chain seq x y z
N MET A 1 -14.49 -13.98 -16.02
CA MET A 1 -13.34 -13.97 -15.09
C MET A 1 -13.46 -15.10 -14.09
N ARG A 2 -14.62 -15.28 -13.46
CA ARG A 2 -14.92 -16.48 -12.66
C ARG A 2 -15.30 -17.62 -13.59
N SER A 3 -14.81 -18.82 -13.29
CA SER A 3 -15.18 -20.06 -13.99
C SER A 3 -16.16 -20.91 -13.18
N ASP A 4 -16.25 -20.66 -11.87
CA ASP A 4 -17.05 -21.43 -10.93
C ASP A 4 -18.41 -20.76 -10.59
N ILE A 5 -19.46 -21.57 -10.59
CA ILE A 5 -20.83 -21.20 -10.19
C ILE A 5 -21.32 -21.98 -8.95
N SER A 6 -20.43 -22.69 -8.26
CA SER A 6 -20.72 -23.46 -7.03
C SER A 6 -21.51 -22.66 -5.99
N TRP A 7 -21.20 -21.36 -5.86
CA TRP A 7 -21.88 -20.44 -4.95
C TRP A 7 -23.41 -20.47 -5.11
N PHE A 8 -23.92 -20.67 -6.33
CA PHE A 8 -25.35 -20.84 -6.60
C PHE A 8 -25.72 -22.31 -6.79
N ALA A 9 -24.94 -23.06 -7.57
CA ALA A 9 -25.28 -24.41 -8.00
C ALA A 9 -25.46 -25.39 -6.83
N ASP A 10 -24.62 -25.30 -5.79
CA ASP A 10 -24.68 -26.22 -4.65
C ASP A 10 -25.97 -26.01 -3.86
N ARG A 11 -26.33 -24.75 -3.62
CA ARG A 11 -27.56 -24.37 -2.93
C ARG A 11 -28.79 -24.70 -3.76
N ALA A 12 -28.78 -24.37 -5.06
CA ALA A 12 -29.88 -24.65 -5.97
C ALA A 12 -30.16 -26.15 -6.10
N THR A 13 -29.12 -26.97 -6.27
CA THR A 13 -29.25 -28.44 -6.35
C THR A 13 -29.88 -29.01 -5.08
N THR A 14 -29.41 -28.54 -3.91
CA THR A 14 -29.94 -28.99 -2.62
C THR A 14 -31.40 -28.57 -2.43
N THR A 15 -31.72 -27.29 -2.64
CA THR A 15 -33.08 -26.78 -2.50
C THR A 15 -34.04 -27.44 -3.48
N TRP A 16 -33.68 -27.52 -4.77
CA TRP A 16 -34.56 -28.07 -5.80
C TRP A 16 -34.75 -29.59 -5.73
N SER A 17 -33.86 -30.32 -5.05
CA SER A 17 -34.09 -31.72 -4.73
C SER A 17 -35.28 -31.93 -3.77
N VAL A 18 -35.58 -30.92 -2.94
CA VAL A 18 -36.70 -30.95 -1.98
C VAL A 18 -37.92 -30.21 -2.52
N GLN A 19 -37.70 -29.04 -3.11
CA GLN A 19 -38.73 -28.18 -3.69
C GLN A 19 -38.31 -27.70 -5.08
N PRO A 20 -38.60 -28.47 -6.14
CA PRO A 20 -38.21 -28.12 -7.50
C PRO A 20 -38.77 -26.76 -7.90
N GLY A 21 -37.97 -25.95 -8.59
CA GLY A 21 -38.39 -24.62 -9.06
C GLY A 21 -38.54 -23.55 -7.98
N ARG A 22 -38.05 -23.76 -6.75
CA ARG A 22 -38.01 -22.73 -5.70
C ARG A 22 -37.28 -21.45 -6.20
N SER A 23 -37.86 -20.29 -5.92
CA SER A 23 -37.29 -18.98 -6.27
C SER A 23 -36.13 -18.57 -5.38
N PHE A 24 -35.21 -17.77 -5.93
CA PHE A 24 -33.99 -17.31 -5.26
C PHE A 24 -33.80 -15.80 -5.33
N ILE A 25 -33.25 -15.23 -4.26
CA ILE A 25 -32.60 -13.92 -4.27
C ILE A 25 -31.08 -14.14 -4.24
N LEU A 26 -30.42 -13.70 -5.31
CA LEU A 26 -29.00 -13.87 -5.54
C LEU A 26 -28.26 -12.57 -5.21
N ILE A 27 -27.38 -12.62 -4.21
CA ILE A 27 -26.66 -11.45 -3.71
C ILE A 27 -25.35 -11.30 -4.47
N VAL A 28 -25.25 -10.25 -5.28
CA VAL A 28 -24.05 -9.90 -6.05
C VAL A 28 -23.56 -8.52 -5.62
N PRO A 29 -22.59 -8.42 -4.70
CA PRO A 29 -22.15 -7.15 -4.13
C PRO A 29 -21.79 -6.11 -5.18
N ALA A 30 -22.02 -4.83 -4.85
CA ALA A 30 -21.64 -3.73 -5.73
C ALA A 30 -20.13 -3.82 -6.08
N GLY A 31 -19.79 -3.52 -7.33
CA GLY A 31 -18.44 -3.75 -7.87
C GLY A 31 -18.17 -5.18 -8.35
N CYS A 32 -19.11 -6.13 -8.21
CA CYS A 32 -19.06 -7.44 -8.88
C CYS A 32 -19.86 -7.43 -10.20
N ASP A 33 -19.54 -8.36 -11.10
CA ASP A 33 -20.14 -8.45 -12.44
C ASP A 33 -21.53 -9.10 -12.40
N MET A 34 -22.57 -8.31 -12.05
CA MET A 34 -23.94 -8.80 -11.93
C MET A 34 -24.53 -9.34 -13.23
N ASP A 35 -24.24 -8.67 -14.36
CA ASP A 35 -24.75 -9.10 -15.66
C ASP A 35 -24.07 -10.40 -16.11
N GLY A 36 -22.77 -10.56 -15.85
CA GLY A 36 -22.06 -11.83 -16.02
C GLY A 36 -22.63 -12.94 -15.14
N ALA A 37 -22.84 -12.67 -13.84
CA ALA A 37 -23.42 -13.64 -12.90
C ALA A 37 -24.82 -14.11 -13.34
N ALA A 38 -25.67 -13.19 -13.80
CA ALA A 38 -27.00 -13.53 -14.33
C ALA A 38 -26.91 -14.44 -15.57
N ALA A 39 -25.98 -14.17 -16.47
CA ALA A 39 -25.77 -14.98 -17.67
C ALA A 39 -25.29 -16.41 -17.32
N ASP A 40 -24.38 -16.52 -16.35
CA ASP A 40 -23.86 -17.82 -15.90
C ASP A 40 -24.94 -18.63 -15.15
N VAL A 41 -25.74 -17.98 -14.29
CA VAL A 41 -26.91 -18.60 -13.63
C VAL A 41 -27.92 -19.08 -14.66
N LYS A 42 -28.27 -18.25 -15.64
CA LYS A 42 -29.17 -18.65 -16.73
C LYS A 42 -28.67 -19.87 -17.48
N ARG A 43 -27.37 -19.89 -17.82
CA ARG A 43 -26.74 -21.01 -18.54
C ARG A 43 -26.82 -22.30 -17.71
N TRP A 44 -26.44 -22.23 -16.43
CA TRP A 44 -26.49 -23.40 -15.56
C TRP A 44 -27.92 -23.91 -15.35
N CYS A 45 -28.89 -23.02 -15.13
CA CYS A 45 -30.29 -23.41 -14.97
C CYS A 45 -30.86 -24.08 -16.23
N ALA A 46 -30.45 -23.65 -17.43
CA ALA A 46 -30.92 -24.26 -18.68
C ALA A 46 -30.59 -25.76 -18.78
N ASP A 47 -29.47 -26.17 -18.17
CA ASP A 47 -29.01 -27.56 -18.21
C ASP A 47 -29.45 -28.39 -16.98
N ASN A 48 -29.75 -27.73 -15.84
CA ASN A 48 -29.90 -28.41 -14.55
C ASN A 48 -31.26 -28.19 -13.85
N MET A 49 -32.03 -27.18 -14.25
CA MET A 49 -33.30 -26.86 -13.58
C MET A 49 -34.36 -27.91 -13.90
N GLN A 50 -34.96 -28.46 -12.85
CA GLN A 50 -36.16 -29.29 -12.97
C GLN A 50 -37.40 -28.46 -12.61
N PRO A 51 -38.39 -28.35 -13.51
CA PRO A 51 -39.64 -27.67 -13.19
C PRO A 51 -40.44 -28.43 -12.12
N PRO A 52 -41.35 -27.75 -11.40
CA PRO A 52 -42.21 -28.36 -10.37
C PRO A 52 -42.99 -29.60 -10.86
N LEU A 53 -43.16 -30.57 -9.96
CA LEU A 53 -43.65 -31.94 -10.22
C LEU A 53 -45.04 -32.03 -10.85
N GLU A 54 -45.95 -31.08 -10.63
CA GLU A 54 -47.27 -31.07 -11.29
C GLU A 54 -47.20 -30.77 -12.80
N GLY A 55 -46.00 -30.45 -13.32
CA GLY A 55 -45.73 -30.08 -14.71
C GLY A 55 -44.78 -31.02 -15.45
N HIS A 56 -44.85 -32.34 -15.27
CA HIS A 56 -43.90 -33.33 -15.85
C HIS A 56 -43.63 -33.27 -17.37
N ASN A 57 -44.36 -32.47 -18.15
CA ASN A 57 -44.12 -32.22 -19.58
C ASN A 57 -43.74 -30.75 -19.90
N LYS A 58 -43.50 -29.90 -18.90
CA LYS A 58 -43.20 -28.48 -19.10
C LYS A 58 -41.70 -28.27 -19.32
N ARG A 59 -41.36 -27.40 -20.28
CA ARG A 59 -39.97 -26.95 -20.50
C ARG A 59 -39.73 -25.56 -19.88
N PRO A 60 -38.59 -25.30 -19.23
CA PRO A 60 -38.31 -23.99 -18.67
C PRO A 60 -38.17 -22.92 -19.77
N ALA A 61 -38.81 -21.78 -19.58
CA ALA A 61 -38.77 -20.61 -20.47
C ALA A 61 -38.08 -19.44 -19.77
N PHE A 62 -36.81 -19.22 -20.08
CA PHE A 62 -35.98 -18.24 -19.39
C PHE A 62 -36.14 -16.82 -19.95
N ILE A 63 -36.68 -15.94 -19.12
CA ILE A 63 -36.93 -14.53 -19.40
C ILE A 63 -35.91 -13.73 -18.60
N SER A 64 -35.10 -12.89 -19.24
CA SER A 64 -34.11 -12.08 -18.53
C SER A 64 -34.40 -10.60 -18.74
N LEU A 65 -34.59 -9.90 -17.62
CA LEU A 65 -35.01 -8.51 -17.58
C LEU A 65 -34.00 -7.67 -16.81
N ALA A 66 -33.38 -6.72 -17.49
CA ALA A 66 -32.64 -5.63 -16.84
C ALA A 66 -33.61 -4.48 -16.51
N VAL A 67 -33.78 -4.21 -15.22
CA VAL A 67 -34.87 -3.36 -14.72
C VAL A 67 -34.54 -1.86 -14.72
N ASP A 68 -33.30 -1.47 -15.01
CA ASP A 68 -32.92 -0.04 -15.11
C ASP A 68 -33.72 0.72 -16.17
N ASN A 69 -34.26 0.01 -17.16
CA ASN A 69 -35.04 0.57 -18.26
C ASN A 69 -36.55 0.31 -18.11
N VAL A 70 -37.00 -0.14 -16.93
CA VAL A 70 -38.41 -0.40 -16.63
C VAL A 70 -38.95 0.73 -15.76
N SER A 71 -39.88 1.49 -16.33
CA SER A 71 -40.42 2.72 -15.75
C SER A 71 -41.65 2.50 -14.87
N SER A 72 -42.32 1.36 -14.98
CA SER A 72 -43.56 1.04 -14.26
C SER A 72 -43.83 -0.47 -14.26
N SER A 73 -44.73 -0.90 -13.38
CA SER A 73 -45.27 -2.25 -13.27
C SER A 73 -45.90 -2.74 -14.58
N HIS A 74 -46.64 -1.88 -15.30
CA HIS A 74 -47.13 -2.21 -16.65
C HIS A 74 -45.98 -2.50 -17.63
N HIS A 75 -44.94 -1.67 -17.63
CA HIS A 75 -43.79 -1.86 -18.52
C HIS A 75 -43.05 -3.16 -18.18
N PHE A 76 -42.97 -3.54 -16.90
CA PHE A 76 -42.43 -4.83 -16.46
C PHE A 76 -43.22 -6.00 -17.07
N VAL A 77 -44.53 -6.05 -16.84
CA VAL A 77 -45.41 -7.13 -17.30
C VAL A 77 -45.44 -7.22 -18.82
N HIS A 78 -45.51 -6.09 -19.53
CA HIS A 78 -45.44 -6.06 -20.98
C HIS A 78 -44.11 -6.64 -21.51
N ARG A 79 -42.97 -6.41 -20.83
CA ARG A 79 -41.69 -7.02 -21.23
C ARG A 79 -41.65 -8.52 -20.98
N VAL A 80 -42.24 -8.99 -19.88
CA VAL A 80 -42.41 -10.43 -19.59
C VAL A 80 -43.19 -11.08 -20.73
N GLY A 81 -44.38 -10.54 -21.06
CA GLY A 81 -45.22 -11.05 -22.14
C GLY A 81 -44.51 -11.05 -23.50
N LYS A 82 -43.82 -9.95 -23.85
CA LYS A 82 -43.03 -9.87 -25.09
C LYS A 82 -41.94 -10.95 -25.17
N GLN A 83 -41.23 -11.25 -24.09
CA GLN A 83 -40.19 -12.28 -24.10
C GLN A 83 -40.79 -13.70 -24.12
N LEU A 84 -41.91 -13.93 -23.44
CA LEU A 84 -42.63 -15.20 -23.52
C LEU A 84 -43.16 -15.48 -24.92
N ASN A 85 -43.80 -14.49 -25.54
CA ASN A 85 -44.29 -14.58 -26.91
C ASN A 85 -43.16 -14.86 -27.92
N ALA A 86 -41.98 -14.28 -27.70
CA ALA A 86 -40.80 -14.55 -28.52
C ALA A 86 -40.28 -16.00 -28.39
N ILE A 87 -40.53 -16.66 -27.24
CA ILE A 87 -40.20 -18.08 -27.02
C ILE A 87 -41.28 -18.99 -27.61
N ASN A 88 -42.56 -18.61 -27.47
CA ASN A 88 -43.69 -19.30 -28.05
C ASN A 88 -44.79 -18.31 -28.44
N ALA A 89 -45.08 -18.23 -29.75
CA ALA A 89 -46.06 -17.30 -30.30
C ALA A 89 -47.50 -17.56 -29.84
N ASP A 90 -47.80 -18.77 -29.38
CA ASP A 90 -49.12 -19.16 -28.87
C ASP A 90 -49.43 -18.52 -27.50
N VAL A 91 -48.42 -18.02 -26.79
CA VAL A 91 -48.60 -17.22 -25.57
C VAL A 91 -49.09 -15.84 -25.98
N SER A 92 -50.41 -15.62 -25.90
CA SER A 92 -51.04 -14.36 -26.26
C SER A 92 -50.74 -13.28 -25.22
N ASN A 93 -50.23 -12.12 -25.66
CA ASN A 93 -50.30 -10.92 -24.85
C ASN A 93 -51.77 -10.48 -24.80
N GLY A 94 -52.41 -10.59 -23.63
CA GLY A 94 -53.79 -10.15 -23.42
C GLY A 94 -54.02 -8.69 -23.84
N VAL A 95 -55.29 -8.34 -24.09
CA VAL A 95 -55.73 -7.04 -24.60
C VAL A 95 -55.40 -5.90 -23.61
N ASP A 96 -55.00 -4.74 -24.15
CA ASP A 96 -54.35 -3.56 -23.53
C ASP A 96 -55.06 -2.82 -22.37
N GLU A 97 -56.01 -3.43 -21.63
CA GLU A 97 -56.75 -2.77 -20.53
C GLU A 97 -56.78 -3.53 -19.19
N HIS A 98 -55.88 -4.50 -18.97
CA HIS A 98 -55.86 -5.29 -17.72
C HIS A 98 -54.94 -4.68 -16.66
N TYR A 99 -55.34 -4.81 -15.39
CA TYR A 99 -54.50 -4.46 -14.23
C TYR A 99 -53.20 -5.30 -14.27
N PRO A 100 -52.00 -4.73 -14.01
CA PRO A 100 -50.73 -5.43 -14.24
C PRO A 100 -50.60 -6.79 -13.57
N ALA A 101 -51.15 -6.91 -12.36
CA ALA A 101 -51.10 -8.14 -11.59
C ALA A 101 -51.92 -9.27 -12.26
N ASP A 102 -53.10 -8.94 -12.78
CA ASP A 102 -53.98 -9.89 -13.47
C ASP A 102 -53.37 -10.30 -14.81
N GLN A 103 -52.85 -9.33 -15.56
CA GLN A 103 -52.16 -9.58 -16.82
C GLN A 103 -50.93 -10.50 -16.62
N LEU A 104 -50.19 -10.36 -15.52
CA LEU A 104 -49.09 -11.25 -15.21
C LEU A 104 -49.55 -12.68 -14.90
N ALA A 105 -50.63 -12.84 -14.12
CA ALA A 105 -51.21 -14.15 -13.83
C ALA A 105 -51.63 -14.86 -15.11
N GLU A 106 -52.41 -14.19 -15.96
CA GLU A 106 -52.86 -14.73 -17.25
C GLU A 106 -51.70 -15.13 -18.16
N LEU A 107 -50.64 -14.30 -18.24
CA LEU A 107 -49.46 -14.61 -19.05
C LEU A 107 -48.73 -15.86 -18.55
N VAL A 108 -48.60 -16.02 -17.24
CA VAL A 108 -47.93 -17.18 -16.63
C VAL A 108 -48.78 -18.44 -16.79
N GLU A 109 -50.09 -18.36 -16.55
CA GLU A 109 -51.02 -19.46 -16.74
C GLU A 109 -51.06 -19.93 -18.20
N ASN A 110 -51.18 -19.01 -19.16
CA ASN A 110 -51.17 -19.33 -20.59
C ASN A 110 -49.83 -19.97 -21.03
N ALA A 111 -48.70 -19.47 -20.52
CA ALA A 111 -47.41 -20.09 -20.78
C ALA A 111 -47.36 -21.53 -20.25
N ASN A 112 -47.91 -21.76 -19.06
CA ASN A 112 -48.03 -23.09 -18.46
C ASN A 112 -48.94 -24.03 -19.26
N ASP A 113 -50.06 -23.54 -19.79
CA ASP A 113 -50.96 -24.28 -20.68
C ASP A 113 -50.28 -24.64 -22.02
N CYS A 114 -49.37 -23.78 -22.49
CA CYS A 114 -48.52 -24.04 -23.65
C CYS A 114 -47.34 -24.98 -23.35
N GLY A 115 -47.28 -25.62 -22.18
CA GLY A 115 -46.22 -26.53 -21.78
C GLY A 115 -44.90 -25.84 -21.45
N LEU A 116 -44.92 -24.56 -21.06
CA LEU A 116 -43.74 -23.81 -20.61
C LEU A 116 -43.79 -23.59 -19.10
N HIS A 117 -42.64 -23.61 -18.45
CA HIS A 117 -42.50 -23.14 -17.07
C HIS A 117 -41.73 -21.81 -17.09
N PRO A 118 -42.39 -20.66 -16.88
CA PRO A 118 -41.71 -19.36 -16.89
C PRO A 118 -40.65 -19.27 -15.78
N VAL A 119 -39.45 -18.86 -16.17
CA VAL A 119 -38.34 -18.55 -15.25
C VAL A 119 -37.93 -17.11 -15.46
N ILE A 120 -38.32 -16.24 -14.53
CA ILE A 120 -38.05 -14.79 -14.63
C ILE A 120 -36.75 -14.48 -13.89
N ILE A 121 -35.73 -14.07 -14.64
CA ILE A 121 -34.45 -13.60 -14.13
C ILE A 121 -34.50 -12.07 -14.08
N ILE A 122 -34.55 -11.53 -12.87
CA ILE A 122 -34.61 -10.09 -12.62
C ILE A 122 -33.20 -9.59 -12.32
N ASN A 123 -32.54 -9.02 -13.33
CA ASN A 123 -31.25 -8.35 -13.12
C ASN A 123 -31.50 -7.01 -12.44
N ARG A 124 -30.75 -6.73 -11.37
CA ARG A 124 -30.86 -5.48 -10.59
C ARG A 124 -32.23 -5.33 -9.94
N PHE A 125 -32.65 -6.34 -9.18
CA PHE A 125 -33.89 -6.35 -8.39
C PHE A 125 -34.06 -5.12 -7.48
N HIS A 126 -32.97 -4.56 -6.97
CA HIS A 126 -32.99 -3.30 -6.22
C HIS A 126 -33.53 -2.09 -7.03
N ALA A 127 -33.42 -2.09 -8.36
CA ALA A 127 -34.05 -1.09 -9.22
C ALA A 127 -35.56 -1.37 -9.40
N PHE A 128 -35.93 -2.65 -9.52
CA PHE A 128 -37.34 -3.09 -9.54
C PHE A 128 -38.08 -2.66 -8.27
N ALA A 129 -37.47 -2.88 -7.11
CA ALA A 129 -38.01 -2.50 -5.81
C ALA A 129 -38.20 -0.98 -5.63
N ARG A 130 -37.56 -0.16 -6.49
CA ARG A 130 -37.66 1.31 -6.47
C ARG A 130 -38.77 1.86 -7.38
N ILE A 131 -39.49 1.01 -8.11
CA ILE A 131 -40.67 1.45 -8.88
C ILE A 131 -41.71 1.97 -7.89
N ALA A 132 -42.01 3.27 -7.98
CA ALA A 132 -42.88 3.97 -7.04
C ALA A 132 -44.30 4.13 -7.62
N ASP A 133 -44.88 3.05 -8.16
CA ASP A 133 -46.26 3.04 -8.65
C ASP A 133 -47.19 2.21 -7.76
N ASP A 134 -48.49 2.51 -7.83
CA ASP A 134 -49.50 1.89 -6.97
C ASP A 134 -49.75 0.40 -7.28
N HIS A 135 -49.19 -0.12 -8.37
CA HIS A 135 -49.40 -1.49 -8.84
C HIS A 135 -48.32 -2.46 -8.40
N LEU A 136 -47.12 -1.97 -8.03
CA LEU A 136 -45.97 -2.82 -7.72
C LEU A 136 -46.28 -3.84 -6.61
N LEU A 137 -46.97 -3.43 -5.55
CA LEU A 137 -47.30 -4.32 -4.43
C LEU A 137 -48.18 -5.49 -4.89
N SER A 138 -49.17 -5.21 -5.73
CA SER A 138 -50.06 -6.22 -6.30
C SER A 138 -49.30 -7.17 -7.23
N VAL A 139 -48.41 -6.64 -8.08
CA VAL A 139 -47.55 -7.47 -8.96
C VAL A 139 -46.66 -8.40 -8.13
N LEU A 140 -46.00 -7.89 -7.10
CA LEU A 140 -45.17 -8.69 -6.19
C LEU A 140 -46.01 -9.76 -5.46
N SER A 141 -47.23 -9.41 -5.03
CA SER A 141 -48.15 -10.36 -4.41
C SER A 141 -48.54 -11.49 -5.38
N THR A 142 -48.89 -11.16 -6.62
CA THR A 142 -49.23 -12.15 -7.64
C THR A 142 -48.03 -13.03 -7.99
N MET A 143 -46.84 -12.47 -8.17
CA MET A 143 -45.62 -13.26 -8.38
C MET A 143 -45.41 -14.26 -7.25
N ARG A 144 -45.54 -13.82 -6.00
CA ARG A 144 -45.41 -14.71 -4.82
C ARG A 144 -46.43 -15.86 -4.85
N THR A 145 -47.68 -15.58 -5.21
CA THR A 145 -48.72 -16.61 -5.30
C THR A 145 -48.36 -17.63 -6.38
N LEU A 146 -48.03 -17.17 -7.59
CA LEU A 146 -47.64 -18.03 -8.70
C LEU A 146 -46.39 -18.88 -8.40
N GLU A 147 -45.45 -18.34 -7.62
CA GLU A 147 -44.27 -19.08 -7.15
C GLU A 147 -44.62 -20.17 -6.13
N ASN A 148 -45.55 -19.88 -5.21
CA ASN A 148 -46.03 -20.89 -4.24
C ASN A 148 -46.81 -22.00 -4.91
N ASP A 149 -47.59 -21.65 -5.93
CA ASP A 149 -48.39 -22.60 -6.73
C ASP A 149 -47.52 -23.39 -7.72
N GLY A 150 -46.21 -23.10 -7.79
CA GLY A 150 -45.27 -23.80 -8.68
C GLY A 150 -45.47 -23.47 -10.17
N LEU A 151 -46.13 -22.36 -10.49
CA LEU A 151 -46.37 -21.90 -11.86
C LEU A 151 -45.27 -20.95 -12.36
N LEU A 152 -44.50 -20.35 -11.46
CA LEU A 152 -43.45 -19.38 -11.75
C LEU A 152 -42.20 -19.68 -10.90
N THR A 153 -41.02 -19.49 -11.49
CA THR A 153 -39.76 -19.40 -10.73
C THR A 153 -39.11 -18.05 -10.96
N THR A 154 -38.68 -17.37 -9.90
CA THR A 154 -37.96 -16.10 -9.99
C THR A 154 -36.53 -16.24 -9.49
N LEU A 155 -35.58 -15.69 -10.26
CA LEU A 155 -34.17 -15.57 -9.90
C LEU A 155 -33.82 -14.07 -9.87
N ALA A 156 -33.85 -13.47 -8.68
CA ALA A 156 -33.70 -12.03 -8.49
C ALA A 156 -32.29 -11.65 -8.06
N LEU A 157 -31.54 -10.89 -8.88
CA LEU A 157 -30.17 -10.46 -8.56
C LEU A 157 -30.14 -9.08 -7.91
N SER A 158 -29.50 -8.96 -6.75
CA SER A 158 -29.44 -7.73 -5.95
C SER A 158 -28.07 -7.51 -5.32
N PRO A 159 -27.60 -6.26 -5.09
CA PRO A 159 -26.35 -6.00 -4.39
C PRO A 159 -26.43 -6.17 -2.86
N MET A 160 -27.63 -6.40 -2.33
CA MET A 160 -27.89 -6.55 -0.90
C MET A 160 -29.09 -7.47 -0.69
N ARG A 161 -29.19 -8.07 0.50
CA ARG A 161 -30.31 -8.98 0.86
C ARG A 161 -31.65 -8.26 0.91
N TYR A 162 -32.72 -9.04 0.93
CA TYR A 162 -34.08 -8.50 0.92
C TYR A 162 -34.34 -7.56 2.10
N GLN A 163 -33.92 -7.95 3.31
CA GLN A 163 -34.10 -7.14 4.52
C GLN A 163 -33.27 -5.86 4.52
N ALA A 164 -32.04 -5.90 3.99
CA ALA A 164 -31.20 -4.72 3.84
C ALA A 164 -31.80 -3.73 2.83
N LEU A 165 -32.30 -4.24 1.70
CA LEU A 165 -33.00 -3.44 0.69
C LEU A 165 -34.25 -2.77 1.26
N ARG A 166 -35.06 -3.51 2.03
CA ARG A 166 -36.27 -3.00 2.68
C ARG A 166 -35.96 -1.87 3.66
N ARG A 167 -34.93 -2.03 4.49
CA ARG A 167 -34.46 -0.97 5.42
C ARG A 167 -34.02 0.28 4.67
N LYS A 168 -33.15 0.11 3.66
CA LYS A 168 -32.62 1.20 2.84
C LYS A 168 -33.71 1.99 2.12
N LEU A 169 -34.70 1.30 1.54
CA LEU A 169 -35.82 1.96 0.87
C LEU A 169 -36.78 2.64 1.86
N SER A 170 -37.00 2.06 3.03
CA SER A 170 -37.79 2.69 4.10
C SER A 170 -37.20 4.01 4.57
N GLN A 171 -35.86 4.13 4.61
CA GLN A 171 -35.15 5.37 4.94
C GLN A 171 -35.19 6.38 3.77
N ALA A 172 -35.11 5.91 2.53
CA ALA A 172 -35.03 6.76 1.34
C ALA A 172 -36.37 7.37 0.90
N GLY A 173 -37.51 6.79 1.32
CA GLY A 173 -38.84 7.33 1.01
C GLY A 173 -39.96 6.31 1.15
N HIS A 174 -41.16 6.68 0.68
CA HIS A 174 -42.32 5.79 0.67
C HIS A 174 -42.36 4.96 -0.61
N TYR A 175 -41.71 3.80 -0.58
CA TYR A 175 -41.76 2.82 -1.68
C TYR A 175 -42.76 1.71 -1.36
N PRO A 176 -43.67 1.33 -2.28
CA PRO A 176 -44.65 0.24 -2.08
C PRO A 176 -44.01 -1.09 -1.66
N PHE A 177 -42.80 -1.35 -2.18
CA PHE A 177 -41.98 -2.53 -1.85
C PHE A 177 -41.77 -2.73 -0.34
N VAL A 178 -41.69 -1.66 0.46
CA VAL A 178 -41.42 -1.74 1.91
C VAL A 178 -42.53 -2.51 2.65
N ASN A 179 -43.73 -2.58 2.09
CA ASN A 179 -44.86 -3.32 2.67
C ASN A 179 -45.02 -4.73 2.08
N SER A 180 -44.12 -5.15 1.18
CA SER A 180 -44.18 -6.45 0.51
C SER A 180 -43.56 -7.56 1.37
N ALA A 181 -44.21 -8.73 1.37
CA ALA A 181 -43.71 -9.98 1.92
C ALA A 181 -43.16 -10.92 0.82
N TYR A 182 -42.81 -10.37 -0.34
CA TYR A 182 -42.33 -11.12 -1.50
C TYR A 182 -41.06 -11.94 -1.21
N GLY A 183 -40.08 -11.32 -0.56
CA GLY A 183 -38.79 -11.97 -0.26
C GLY A 183 -38.84 -13.10 0.76
N ASP A 184 -39.89 -13.19 1.57
CA ASP A 184 -39.99 -14.19 2.67
C ASP A 184 -40.05 -15.63 2.13
N ASN A 185 -40.44 -15.80 0.87
CA ASN A 185 -40.55 -17.09 0.21
C ASN A 185 -39.34 -17.43 -0.68
N HIS A 186 -38.26 -16.65 -0.62
CA HIS A 186 -37.07 -16.89 -1.45
C HIS A 186 -35.95 -17.52 -0.64
N ASP A 187 -35.21 -18.44 -1.24
CA ASP A 187 -33.89 -18.79 -0.72
C ASP A 187 -32.89 -17.67 -1.08
N GLU A 188 -32.03 -17.29 -0.13
CA GLU A 188 -30.98 -16.31 -0.39
C GLU A 188 -29.63 -17.00 -0.55
N VAL A 189 -28.84 -16.57 -1.54
CA VAL A 189 -27.47 -17.05 -1.71
C VAL A 189 -26.58 -15.94 -2.26
N GLY A 190 -25.36 -15.82 -1.71
CA GLY A 190 -24.43 -14.76 -2.05
C GLY A 190 -23.27 -15.24 -2.91
N LEU A 191 -22.85 -14.39 -3.86
CA LEU A 191 -21.63 -14.58 -4.62
C LEU A 191 -20.43 -14.67 -3.67
N THR A 192 -19.52 -15.59 -3.93
CA THR A 192 -18.27 -15.73 -3.16
C THR A 192 -17.16 -14.84 -3.74
N PRO A 193 -16.07 -14.53 -3.02
CA PRO A 193 -14.91 -13.84 -3.60
C PRO A 193 -14.24 -14.65 -4.71
N MET A 194 -13.48 -13.97 -5.58
CA MET A 194 -12.76 -14.63 -6.67
C MET A 194 -11.67 -15.56 -6.14
N SER A 195 -11.60 -16.78 -6.68
CA SER A 195 -10.57 -17.74 -6.32
C SER A 195 -9.18 -17.33 -6.83
N ARG A 196 -8.12 -17.89 -6.24
CA ARG A 196 -6.76 -17.72 -6.74
C ARG A 196 -6.60 -18.22 -8.17
N GLU A 197 -7.22 -19.35 -8.47
CA GLU A 197 -7.13 -20.01 -9.78
C GLU A 197 -7.75 -19.14 -10.87
N ASP A 198 -8.96 -18.62 -10.62
CA ASP A 198 -9.65 -17.69 -11.53
C ASP A 198 -8.83 -16.42 -11.76
N PHE A 199 -8.28 -15.82 -10.69
CA PHE A 199 -7.49 -14.60 -10.80
C PHE A 199 -6.22 -14.82 -11.64
N VAL A 200 -5.45 -15.87 -11.33
CA VAL A 200 -4.20 -16.19 -12.04
C VAL A 200 -4.49 -16.52 -13.50
N HIS A 201 -5.57 -17.27 -13.78
CA HIS A 201 -6.00 -17.56 -15.14
C HIS A 201 -6.34 -16.28 -15.91
N ALA A 202 -7.14 -15.38 -15.31
CA ALA A 202 -7.51 -14.11 -15.93
C ALA A 202 -6.29 -13.20 -16.17
N ALA A 203 -5.34 -13.14 -15.22
CA ALA A 203 -4.11 -12.37 -15.37
C ALA A 203 -3.23 -12.88 -16.53
N LYS A 204 -3.14 -14.20 -16.70
CA LYS A 204 -2.41 -14.82 -17.82
C LYS A 204 -3.08 -14.54 -19.16
N LEU A 205 -4.42 -14.58 -19.23
CA LEU A 205 -5.16 -14.19 -20.42
C LEU A 205 -4.95 -12.70 -20.78
N ALA A 206 -4.72 -11.84 -19.78
CA ALA A 206 -4.38 -10.44 -19.97
C ALA A 206 -2.91 -10.20 -20.36
N GLY A 207 -2.11 -11.26 -20.52
CA GLY A 207 -0.72 -11.18 -21.02
C GLY A 207 0.36 -11.16 -19.94
N LEU A 208 0.04 -11.36 -18.66
CA LEU A 208 1.05 -11.46 -17.61
C LEU A 208 1.77 -12.82 -17.64
N SER A 209 3.06 -12.82 -17.29
CA SER A 209 3.83 -14.04 -17.09
C SER A 209 3.26 -14.87 -15.91
N ASN A 210 3.50 -16.19 -15.90
CA ASN A 210 3.01 -17.05 -14.82
C ASN A 210 3.55 -16.60 -13.43
N PRO A 211 4.85 -16.29 -13.27
CA PRO A 211 5.37 -15.73 -12.01
C PRO A 211 4.71 -14.42 -11.60
N ASP A 212 4.51 -13.49 -12.54
CA ASP A 212 3.93 -12.18 -12.24
C ASP A 212 2.45 -12.27 -11.88
N ALA A 213 1.70 -13.17 -12.52
CA ALA A 213 0.30 -13.44 -12.18
C ALA A 213 0.16 -13.95 -10.74
N HIS A 214 1.03 -14.87 -10.30
CA HIS A 214 1.03 -15.35 -8.92
C HIS A 214 1.48 -14.28 -7.92
N ARG A 215 2.44 -13.43 -8.28
CA ARG A 215 2.85 -12.29 -7.45
C ARG A 215 1.75 -11.26 -7.32
N LEU A 216 1.09 -10.91 -8.42
CA LEU A 216 0.00 -9.94 -8.45
C LEU A 216 -1.18 -10.36 -7.57
N TYR A 217 -1.46 -11.67 -7.48
CA TYR A 217 -2.51 -12.19 -6.60
C TYR A 217 -2.31 -11.84 -5.12
N SER A 218 -1.08 -11.57 -4.67
CA SER A 218 -0.85 -11.12 -3.28
C SER A 218 -1.51 -9.77 -2.94
N TYR A 219 -1.85 -8.98 -3.97
CA TYR A 219 -2.59 -7.72 -3.85
C TYR A 219 -4.08 -7.88 -4.16
N ALA A 220 -4.54 -9.05 -4.58
CA ALA A 220 -5.91 -9.31 -4.99
C ALA A 220 -6.84 -9.50 -3.79
N GLY A 221 -8.14 -9.32 -4.02
CA GLY A 221 -9.17 -9.40 -2.99
C GLY A 221 -10.24 -8.33 -3.18
N GLY A 222 -11.44 -8.64 -2.69
CA GLY A 222 -12.60 -7.78 -2.81
C GLY A 222 -13.39 -7.94 -4.11
N PRO A 223 -14.24 -6.95 -4.46
CA PRO A 223 -15.15 -7.04 -5.61
C PRO A 223 -14.43 -7.25 -6.95
N ASP A 224 -15.13 -7.76 -7.97
CA ASP A 224 -14.54 -8.06 -9.27
C ASP A 224 -13.86 -6.85 -9.92
N GLU A 225 -14.37 -5.63 -9.73
CA GLU A 225 -13.75 -4.40 -10.20
C GLU A 225 -12.32 -4.18 -9.66
N VAL A 226 -12.06 -4.54 -8.39
CA VAL A 226 -10.71 -4.46 -7.81
C VAL A 226 -9.76 -5.39 -8.55
N ASN A 227 -10.19 -6.63 -8.76
CA ASN A 227 -9.40 -7.64 -9.45
C ASN A 227 -9.16 -7.27 -10.93
N LYS A 228 -10.18 -6.74 -11.61
CA LYS A 228 -10.07 -6.20 -12.98
C LYS A 228 -9.06 -5.04 -13.06
N ALA A 229 -9.11 -4.09 -12.11
CA ALA A 229 -8.18 -2.97 -12.07
C ALA A 229 -6.73 -3.40 -11.80
N LEU A 230 -6.52 -4.34 -10.87
CA LEU A 230 -5.20 -4.92 -10.60
C LEU A 230 -4.60 -5.60 -11.83
N ILE A 231 -5.38 -6.45 -12.51
CA ILE A 231 -4.93 -7.13 -13.73
C ILE A 231 -4.58 -6.12 -14.82
N ALA A 232 -5.43 -5.10 -15.02
CA ALA A 232 -5.16 -4.04 -15.98
C ALA A 232 -3.86 -3.28 -15.66
N CYS A 233 -3.65 -2.86 -14.41
CA CYS A 233 -2.46 -2.11 -13.99
C CYS A 233 -1.19 -2.96 -13.90
N GLY A 234 -1.31 -4.26 -13.69
CA GLY A 234 -0.19 -5.20 -13.59
C GLY A 234 0.55 -5.38 -14.91
N SER A 235 -0.12 -5.17 -16.06
CA SER A 235 0.51 -5.19 -17.39
C SER A 235 1.61 -4.13 -17.56
N ALA A 236 1.56 -3.04 -16.78
CA ALA A 236 2.57 -1.98 -16.75
C ALA A 236 3.70 -2.21 -15.71
N GLY A 237 3.68 -3.34 -14.99
CA GLY A 237 4.66 -3.70 -13.95
C GLY A 237 4.08 -3.71 -12.52
N LEU A 238 4.75 -4.40 -11.60
CA LEU A 238 4.25 -4.59 -10.22
C LEU A 238 4.53 -3.40 -9.29
N ASN A 239 5.59 -2.63 -9.53
CA ASN A 239 5.93 -1.48 -8.69
C ASN A 239 4.81 -0.43 -8.76
N GLY A 240 4.27 -0.02 -7.61
CA GLY A 240 3.18 0.96 -7.53
C GLY A 240 1.84 0.50 -8.13
N VAL A 241 1.63 -0.82 -8.29
CA VAL A 241 0.42 -1.37 -8.92
C VAL A 241 -0.84 -1.07 -8.11
N VAL A 242 -0.72 -1.05 -6.78
CA VAL A 242 -1.83 -0.78 -5.85
C VAL A 242 -2.34 0.65 -6.02
N GLU A 243 -1.44 1.62 -6.08
CA GLU A 243 -1.74 3.04 -6.24
C GLU A 243 -2.39 3.32 -7.59
N ARG A 244 -1.88 2.70 -8.67
CA ARG A 244 -2.48 2.80 -10.01
C ARG A 244 -3.86 2.17 -10.07
N ALA A 245 -4.04 0.99 -9.47
CA ALA A 245 -5.34 0.32 -9.42
C ALA A 245 -6.37 1.14 -8.63
N ALA A 246 -5.98 1.66 -7.46
CA ALA A 246 -6.82 2.55 -6.65
C ALA A 246 -7.17 3.85 -7.40
N ALA A 247 -6.21 4.45 -8.12
CA ALA A 247 -6.45 5.63 -8.95
C ALA A 247 -7.39 5.35 -10.14
N LEU A 248 -7.27 4.18 -10.78
CA LEU A 248 -8.15 3.75 -11.87
C LEU A 248 -9.60 3.56 -11.41
N LEU A 249 -9.78 3.04 -10.19
CA LEU A 249 -11.11 2.83 -9.60
C LEU A 249 -11.75 4.13 -9.14
N GLY A 250 -10.99 5.04 -8.53
CA GLY A 250 -11.53 6.27 -7.96
C GLY A 250 -12.69 5.98 -7.00
N ASP A 251 -13.81 6.69 -7.16
CA ASP A 251 -14.97 6.60 -6.25
C ASP A 251 -15.97 5.49 -6.63
N ARG A 252 -15.66 4.63 -7.62
CA ARG A 252 -16.60 3.61 -8.14
C ARG A 252 -17.09 2.63 -7.08
N LEU A 253 -16.26 2.32 -6.07
CA LEU A 253 -16.58 1.39 -5.00
C LEU A 253 -17.27 2.03 -3.78
N GLU A 254 -17.62 3.31 -3.83
CA GLU A 254 -18.31 3.94 -2.70
C GLU A 254 -19.68 3.31 -2.43
N SER A 255 -20.40 2.89 -3.47
CA SER A 255 -21.66 2.16 -3.29
C SER A 255 -21.47 0.80 -2.60
N PHE A 256 -20.33 0.16 -2.82
CA PHE A 256 -19.95 -1.06 -2.12
C PHE A 256 -19.68 -0.77 -0.65
N PHE A 257 -18.87 0.25 -0.34
CA PHE A 257 -18.60 0.62 1.05
C PHE A 257 -19.84 1.13 1.80
N ASP A 258 -20.77 1.82 1.13
CA ASP A 258 -22.05 2.26 1.72
C ASP A 258 -23.00 1.09 2.00
N ASN A 259 -22.87 -0.03 1.28
CA ASN A 259 -23.67 -1.23 1.53
C ASN A 259 -23.00 -2.15 2.57
N ALA A 260 -21.67 -2.17 2.62
CA ALA A 260 -20.91 -3.02 3.53
C ALA A 260 -20.72 -2.40 4.92
N ILE A 261 -20.68 -1.06 5.01
CA ILE A 261 -20.57 -0.31 6.27
C ILE A 261 -21.75 0.66 6.33
N ASP A 262 -22.57 0.52 7.36
CA ASP A 262 -23.82 1.28 7.51
C ASP A 262 -23.57 2.79 7.40
N PRO A 263 -24.23 3.50 6.47
CA PRO A 263 -24.04 4.92 6.30
C PRO A 263 -24.50 5.77 7.50
N GLU A 264 -25.38 5.24 8.36
CA GLU A 264 -25.89 5.94 9.55
C GLU A 264 -25.04 5.67 10.80
N LEU A 265 -24.00 4.85 10.70
CA LEU A 265 -23.09 4.58 11.82
C LEU A 265 -22.34 5.88 12.21
N PRO A 266 -22.44 6.37 13.46
CA PRO A 266 -21.81 7.62 13.88
C PRO A 266 -20.29 7.64 13.69
N GLU A 267 -19.64 6.49 13.86
CA GLU A 267 -18.19 6.29 13.75
C GLU A 267 -17.78 5.70 12.39
N ARG A 268 -18.61 5.81 11.35
CA ARG A 268 -18.36 5.21 10.02
C ARG A 268 -17.00 5.58 9.45
N ASP A 269 -16.67 6.87 9.44
CA ASP A 269 -15.43 7.34 8.83
C ASP A 269 -14.21 6.84 9.61
N GLU A 270 -14.31 6.79 10.95
CA GLU A 270 -13.30 6.20 11.81
C GLU A 270 -13.15 4.69 11.55
N LEU A 271 -14.25 3.95 11.43
CA LEU A 271 -14.25 2.52 11.13
C LEU A 271 -13.63 2.22 9.75
N ARG A 272 -13.95 3.01 8.72
CA ARG A 272 -13.33 2.89 7.38
C ARG A 272 -11.82 3.05 7.45
N VAL A 273 -11.38 4.03 8.22
CA VAL A 273 -9.98 4.41 8.42
C VAL A 273 -9.25 3.29 9.20
N ARG A 274 -9.80 2.83 10.32
CA ARG A 274 -9.28 1.69 11.10
C ARG A 274 -9.19 0.38 10.30
N LEU A 275 -10.22 0.10 9.48
CA LEU A 275 -10.20 -1.06 8.60
C LEU A 275 -9.11 -0.96 7.53
N ALA A 276 -8.93 0.24 6.95
CA ALA A 276 -7.93 0.44 5.91
C ALA A 276 -6.51 0.09 6.38
N THR A 277 -6.24 0.18 7.68
CA THR A 277 -4.90 0.05 8.25
C THR A 277 -4.74 -1.08 9.24
N GLY A 278 -5.79 -1.91 9.38
CA GLY A 278 -5.74 -3.14 10.16
C GLY A 278 -5.71 -2.89 11.67
N GLN A 279 -6.31 -1.80 12.12
CA GLN A 279 -6.49 -1.44 13.53
C GLN A 279 -7.97 -1.45 13.93
N VAL A 280 -8.68 -2.50 13.51
CA VAL A 280 -10.08 -2.70 13.86
C VAL A 280 -10.16 -3.20 15.31
N GLN A 281 -11.00 -2.58 16.14
CA GLN A 281 -11.22 -3.06 17.51
C GLN A 281 -12.05 -4.36 17.54
N PRO A 282 -11.97 -5.21 18.58
CA PRO A 282 -12.71 -6.47 18.64
C PRO A 282 -14.23 -6.33 18.40
N SER A 283 -14.88 -5.32 18.99
CA SER A 283 -16.31 -5.05 18.77
C SER A 283 -16.62 -4.64 17.32
N GLN A 284 -15.67 -3.99 16.66
CA GLN A 284 -15.75 -3.59 15.26
C GLN A 284 -15.44 -4.77 14.33
N GLU A 285 -14.57 -5.71 14.75
CA GLU A 285 -14.32 -6.96 14.02
C GLU A 285 -15.62 -7.76 13.91
N ASP A 286 -16.31 -7.98 15.04
CA ASP A 286 -17.58 -8.71 15.07
C ASP A 286 -18.63 -8.04 14.17
N TYR A 287 -18.72 -6.71 14.21
CA TYR A 287 -19.61 -5.95 13.33
C TYR A 287 -19.26 -6.15 11.86
N LEU A 288 -18.00 -5.98 11.47
CA LEU A 288 -17.55 -6.09 10.07
C LEU A 288 -17.69 -7.52 9.55
N GLU A 289 -17.40 -8.54 10.36
CA GLU A 289 -17.55 -9.95 10.00
C GLU A 289 -19.03 -10.36 9.90
N SER A 290 -19.91 -9.74 10.68
CA SER A 290 -21.36 -9.93 10.55
C SER A 290 -21.98 -9.25 9.33
N SER A 291 -21.24 -8.33 8.68
CA SER A 291 -21.75 -7.58 7.53
C SER A 291 -21.91 -8.45 6.29
N GLU A 292 -22.90 -8.15 5.45
CA GLU A 292 -23.15 -8.90 4.20
C GLU A 292 -21.97 -8.83 3.21
N GLY A 293 -21.21 -7.73 3.26
CA GLY A 293 -20.05 -7.50 2.42
C GLY A 293 -18.75 -8.11 2.95
N ALA A 294 -18.75 -8.72 4.15
CA ALA A 294 -17.54 -9.18 4.84
C ALA A 294 -16.59 -9.99 3.95
N PRO A 295 -17.05 -11.00 3.17
CA PRO A 295 -16.15 -11.82 2.35
C PRO A 295 -15.35 -11.00 1.31
N PHE A 296 -15.88 -9.84 0.91
CA PHE A 296 -15.26 -8.95 -0.06
C PHE A 296 -14.59 -7.73 0.59
N LEU A 297 -14.93 -7.42 1.84
CA LEU A 297 -14.43 -6.23 2.52
C LEU A 297 -13.21 -6.54 3.39
N VAL A 298 -13.23 -7.68 4.09
CA VAL A 298 -12.25 -8.01 5.14
C VAL A 298 -11.60 -9.38 4.91
N ARG A 299 -10.42 -9.57 5.49
CA ARG A 299 -9.74 -10.87 5.62
C ARG A 299 -8.96 -10.93 6.92
N ARG A 300 -8.74 -12.13 7.45
CA ARG A 300 -7.80 -12.34 8.55
C ARG A 300 -6.37 -12.55 8.04
N THR A 301 -5.42 -11.94 8.72
CA THR A 301 -3.98 -12.15 8.52
C THR A 301 -3.51 -13.45 9.20
N ALA A 302 -2.26 -13.86 8.97
CA ALA A 302 -1.66 -14.99 9.68
C ALA A 302 -1.64 -14.81 11.21
N GLY A 303 -1.54 -13.55 11.68
CA GLY A 303 -1.65 -13.18 13.10
C GLY A 303 -3.09 -12.99 13.58
N SER A 304 -4.09 -13.52 12.87
CA SER A 304 -5.53 -13.43 13.15
C SER A 304 -6.13 -12.02 13.20
N ARG A 305 -5.40 -10.96 12.86
CA ARG A 305 -5.95 -9.60 12.79
C ARG A 305 -6.86 -9.42 11.58
N LEU A 306 -7.98 -8.71 11.76
CA LEU A 306 -8.88 -8.34 10.67
C LEU A 306 -8.35 -7.11 9.92
N VAL A 307 -8.14 -7.25 8.61
CA VAL A 307 -7.69 -6.18 7.71
C VAL A 307 -8.58 -6.11 6.48
N ALA A 308 -8.48 -5.03 5.70
CA ALA A 308 -9.14 -4.98 4.40
C ALA A 308 -8.72 -6.16 3.50
N ALA A 309 -9.67 -6.66 2.69
CA ALA A 309 -9.47 -7.83 1.84
C ALA A 309 -8.33 -7.64 0.82
N SER A 310 -8.00 -6.41 0.44
CA SER A 310 -6.85 -6.10 -0.39
C SER A 310 -6.23 -4.73 -0.06
N PRO A 311 -4.93 -4.52 -0.34
CA PRO A 311 -4.29 -3.20 -0.22
C PRO A 311 -4.95 -2.12 -1.07
N VAL A 312 -5.58 -2.48 -2.20
CA VAL A 312 -6.34 -1.54 -3.03
C VAL A 312 -7.56 -1.03 -2.27
N LEU A 313 -8.30 -1.91 -1.60
CA LEU A 313 -9.42 -1.50 -0.76
C LEU A 313 -8.97 -0.62 0.41
N SER A 314 -7.84 -0.96 1.06
CA SER A 314 -7.24 -0.08 2.08
C SER A 314 -7.02 1.33 1.57
N ARG A 315 -6.42 1.49 0.38
CA ARG A 315 -6.19 2.82 -0.22
C ARG A 315 -7.49 3.55 -0.54
N LEU A 316 -8.50 2.85 -1.06
CA LEU A 316 -9.79 3.46 -1.37
C LEU A 316 -10.55 3.90 -0.11
N LEU A 317 -10.50 3.10 0.96
CA LEU A 317 -11.09 3.43 2.27
C LEU A 317 -10.44 4.68 2.89
N LEU A 318 -9.12 4.85 2.77
CA LEU A 318 -8.41 6.05 3.23
C LEU A 318 -8.74 7.30 2.41
N ARG A 319 -8.95 7.15 1.09
CA ARG A 319 -9.26 8.28 0.19
C ARG A 319 -10.65 8.84 0.47
N GLY A 320 -11.65 7.97 0.58
CA GLY A 320 -13.08 8.32 0.72
C GLY A 320 -13.58 9.33 -0.32
N ARG A 321 -14.82 9.84 -0.16
CA ARG A 321 -15.44 10.85 -1.05
C ARG A 321 -14.85 12.28 -0.97
N GLY A 322 -13.62 12.44 -0.45
CA GLY A 322 -12.97 13.75 -0.25
C GLY A 322 -12.78 14.16 1.22
N GLY A 323 -12.64 13.21 2.14
CA GLY A 323 -12.46 13.46 3.57
C GLY A 323 -11.10 14.07 3.95
N THR A 324 -10.99 14.53 5.20
CA THR A 324 -9.76 15.06 5.84
C THR A 324 -8.55 14.13 5.70
N TRP A 325 -8.80 12.82 5.60
CA TRP A 325 -7.80 11.75 5.49
C TRP A 325 -7.10 11.65 4.13
N ARG A 326 -7.71 12.17 3.05
CA ARG A 326 -7.07 12.19 1.72
C ARG A 326 -5.74 12.94 1.73
N ARG A 327 -5.62 13.99 2.55
CA ARG A 327 -4.37 14.75 2.67
C ARG A 327 -3.28 13.96 3.41
N TYR A 328 -3.67 13.09 4.33
CA TYR A 328 -2.75 12.16 4.98
C TYR A 328 -2.29 11.05 4.02
N ASP A 329 -3.17 10.53 3.17
CA ASP A 329 -2.78 9.60 2.08
C ASP A 329 -1.78 10.26 1.11
N GLN A 330 -1.97 11.53 0.77
CA GLN A 330 -1.01 12.30 -0.04
C GLN A 330 0.37 12.43 0.63
N VAL A 331 0.42 12.61 1.96
CA VAL A 331 1.69 12.59 2.71
C VAL A 331 2.36 11.21 2.58
N LEU A 332 1.61 10.12 2.78
CA LEU A 332 2.13 8.76 2.66
C LEU A 332 2.62 8.46 1.23
N GLU A 333 1.91 8.94 0.21
CA GLU A 333 2.35 8.84 -1.20
C GLU A 333 3.68 9.56 -1.44
N GLN A 334 3.88 10.76 -0.88
CA GLN A 334 5.16 11.48 -0.97
C GLN A 334 6.29 10.73 -0.25
N LEU A 335 6.01 10.12 0.90
CA LEU A 335 7.00 9.32 1.63
C LEU A 335 7.38 8.04 0.87
N ASN A 336 6.42 7.37 0.22
CA ASN A 336 6.67 6.20 -0.61
C ASN A 336 7.63 6.49 -1.77
N VAL A 337 7.60 7.68 -2.34
CA VAL A 337 8.54 8.13 -3.39
C VAL A 337 9.78 8.83 -2.83
N LYS A 338 10.03 8.74 -1.51
CA LYS A 338 11.15 9.38 -0.79
C LYS A 338 11.20 10.91 -0.92
N ASN A 339 10.08 11.56 -1.23
CA ASN A 339 9.98 13.02 -1.24
C ASN A 339 9.66 13.57 0.16
N TYR A 340 10.64 13.50 1.06
CA TYR A 340 10.48 13.93 2.45
C TYR A 340 10.21 15.43 2.62
N ALA A 341 10.71 16.27 1.69
CA ALA A 341 10.41 17.70 1.68
C ALA A 341 8.94 17.97 1.39
N GLY A 342 8.40 17.35 0.34
CA GLY A 342 6.99 17.48 -0.04
C GLY A 342 6.05 16.92 1.03
N ALA A 343 6.39 15.75 1.60
CA ALA A 343 5.64 15.17 2.71
C ALA A 343 5.53 16.12 3.91
N ALA A 344 6.63 16.74 4.33
CA ALA A 344 6.64 17.64 5.47
C ALA A 344 5.92 18.98 5.20
N GLU A 345 5.99 19.52 3.99
CA GLU A 345 5.21 20.69 3.60
C GLU A 345 3.70 20.40 3.68
N MET A 346 3.26 19.23 3.19
CA MET A 346 1.87 18.80 3.29
C MET A 346 1.43 18.59 4.74
N VAL A 347 2.24 17.90 5.55
CA VAL A 347 1.95 17.67 6.98
C VAL A 347 1.74 18.98 7.74
N SER A 348 2.55 20.01 7.46
CA SER A 348 2.45 21.30 8.15
C SER A 348 1.11 22.04 7.94
N LEU A 349 0.32 21.61 6.95
CA LEU A 349 -1.00 22.15 6.63
C LEU A 349 -2.15 21.32 7.22
N LEU A 350 -1.85 20.26 7.96
CA LEU A 350 -2.83 19.35 8.56
C LEU A 350 -3.17 19.73 10.00
N ASP A 351 -4.29 19.22 10.49
CA ASP A 351 -4.71 19.40 11.88
C ASP A 351 -4.05 18.33 12.78
N HIS A 352 -3.40 18.77 13.86
CA HIS A 352 -2.62 17.92 14.76
C HIS A 352 -3.18 17.90 16.19
N ARG A 353 -4.50 18.14 16.36
CA ARG A 353 -5.14 18.26 17.69
C ARG A 353 -5.09 16.99 18.53
N THR A 354 -4.92 15.82 17.92
CA THR A 354 -4.85 14.54 18.63
C THR A 354 -3.40 14.08 18.81
N PRO A 355 -3.04 13.46 19.94
CA PRO A 355 -1.66 13.05 20.23
C PRO A 355 -1.02 12.18 19.13
N HIS A 356 -1.79 11.27 18.53
CA HIS A 356 -1.30 10.38 17.48
C HIS A 356 -1.00 11.10 16.15
N LEU A 357 -1.79 12.12 15.78
CA LEU A 357 -1.52 12.95 14.60
C LEU A 357 -0.34 13.89 14.84
N GLU A 358 -0.14 14.33 16.09
CA GLU A 358 1.05 15.07 16.49
C GLU A 358 2.31 14.20 16.37
N VAL A 359 2.25 12.94 16.84
CA VAL A 359 3.34 11.96 16.73
C VAL A 359 3.63 11.64 15.25
N PHE A 360 2.60 11.41 14.43
CA PHE A 360 2.75 11.26 12.98
C PHE A 360 3.50 12.44 12.36
N ALA A 361 3.06 13.67 12.66
CA ALA A 361 3.68 14.88 12.14
C ALA A 361 5.14 15.01 12.59
N LYS A 362 5.44 14.72 13.86
CA LYS A 362 6.80 14.72 14.42
C LYS A 362 7.71 13.74 13.69
N PHE A 363 7.25 12.52 13.42
CA PHE A 363 8.05 11.54 12.65
C PHE A 363 8.33 11.99 11.22
N VAL A 364 7.33 12.52 10.50
CA VAL A 364 7.55 13.08 9.15
C VAL A 364 8.56 14.22 9.19
N MET A 365 8.50 15.07 10.21
CA MET A 365 9.44 16.18 10.39
C MET A 365 10.86 15.69 10.75
N MET A 366 11.01 14.62 11.54
CA MET A 366 12.30 13.99 11.79
C MET A 366 12.89 13.38 10.51
N LEU A 367 12.09 12.66 9.71
CA LEU A 367 12.53 12.12 8.41
C LEU A 367 13.00 13.23 7.47
N ARG A 368 12.27 14.36 7.43
CA ARG A 368 12.70 15.55 6.70
C ARG A 368 14.02 16.13 7.24
N ALA A 369 14.20 16.18 8.57
CA ALA A 369 15.42 16.70 9.18
C ALA A 369 16.66 15.84 8.83
N VAL A 370 16.49 14.53 8.68
CA VAL A 370 17.55 13.62 8.20
C VAL A 370 17.79 13.81 6.70
N HIS A 371 16.75 13.68 5.87
CA HIS A 371 16.93 13.45 4.43
C HIS A 371 16.76 14.70 3.55
N ALA A 372 16.07 15.74 4.03
CA ALA A 372 15.62 16.86 3.19
C ALA A 372 15.65 18.23 3.89
N ALA A 373 16.61 18.45 4.80
CA ALA A 373 16.74 19.73 5.50
C ALA A 373 17.06 20.89 4.53
N LYS A 374 16.30 22.00 4.66
CA LYS A 374 16.46 23.24 3.87
C LYS A 374 17.67 24.08 4.32
N LYS A 375 18.03 24.02 5.60
CA LYS A 375 19.24 24.65 6.16
C LYS A 375 20.25 23.54 6.47
N PRO A 376 21.42 23.50 5.82
CA PRO A 376 22.36 22.43 6.06
C PRO A 376 22.98 22.61 7.46
N GLY A 377 22.72 21.65 8.35
CA GLY A 377 23.64 21.36 9.44
C GLY A 377 24.86 20.61 8.93
N LEU A 378 25.63 19.99 9.83
CA LEU A 378 26.78 19.16 9.47
C LEU A 378 26.36 18.06 8.48
N LEU A 379 26.93 18.09 7.28
CA LEU A 379 26.60 17.19 6.15
C LEU A 379 25.09 17.16 5.78
N GLY A 380 24.41 18.30 5.91
CA GLY A 380 23.06 18.48 5.36
C GLY A 380 21.92 17.86 6.18
N ILE A 381 22.21 17.42 7.41
CA ILE A 381 21.24 16.94 8.42
C ILE A 381 20.93 18.06 9.43
N ASP A 382 19.66 18.24 9.80
CA ASP A 382 19.20 19.23 10.79
C ASP A 382 19.18 18.65 12.21
N TRP A 383 20.37 18.52 12.80
CA TRP A 383 20.58 18.01 14.17
C TRP A 383 19.81 18.79 15.26
N PRO A 384 19.71 20.13 15.23
CA PRO A 384 18.90 20.86 16.19
C PRO A 384 17.42 20.43 16.18
N SER A 385 16.81 20.29 15.00
CA SER A 385 15.42 19.84 14.87
C SER A 385 15.25 18.40 15.35
N LEU A 386 16.19 17.50 15.03
CA LEU A 386 16.18 16.12 15.53
C LEU A 386 16.23 16.07 17.07
N GLN A 387 17.12 16.85 17.69
CA GLN A 387 17.20 16.92 19.15
C GLN A 387 15.90 17.47 19.76
N GLN A 388 15.37 18.57 19.21
CA GLN A 388 14.17 19.21 19.72
C GLN A 388 12.94 18.30 19.61
N ILE A 389 12.71 17.71 18.43
CA ILE A 389 11.55 16.86 18.18
C ILE A 389 11.70 15.55 18.95
N GLY A 390 12.84 14.87 18.85
CA GLY A 390 13.09 13.60 19.50
C GLY A 390 13.00 13.67 21.03
N SER A 391 13.49 14.76 21.64
CA SER A 391 13.38 14.95 23.10
C SER A 391 11.98 15.36 23.57
N SER A 392 11.08 15.71 22.65
CA SER A 392 9.68 16.07 22.94
C SER A 392 8.72 14.89 22.83
N LEU A 393 9.21 13.74 22.34
CA LEU A 393 8.43 12.51 22.24
C LEU A 393 8.55 11.75 23.57
N ASP A 394 7.41 11.32 24.08
CA ASP A 394 7.36 10.42 25.23
C ASP A 394 7.69 9.00 24.75
N LEU A 395 8.80 8.44 25.23
CA LEU A 395 9.28 7.12 24.77
C LEU A 395 8.48 5.98 25.40
N ASP A 396 7.76 6.26 26.49
CA ASP A 396 6.86 5.30 27.14
C ASP A 396 5.48 5.29 26.45
N ASP A 397 5.20 6.23 25.54
CA ASP A 397 3.99 6.24 24.71
C ASP A 397 3.98 5.00 23.79
N PRO A 398 2.93 4.15 23.83
CA PRO A 398 2.80 3.00 22.96
C PRO A 398 2.91 3.31 21.45
N LEU A 399 2.56 4.53 21.03
CA LEU A 399 2.69 5.01 19.65
C LEU A 399 4.15 5.31 19.25
N VAL A 400 5.03 5.58 20.22
CA VAL A 400 6.42 6.00 20.03
C VAL A 400 7.40 4.86 20.33
N SER A 401 7.08 4.04 21.34
CA SER A 401 7.94 2.96 21.85
C SER A 401 8.56 2.02 20.80
N PRO A 402 7.90 1.63 19.68
CA PRO A 402 8.52 0.77 18.67
C PRO A 402 9.63 1.45 17.87
N HIS A 403 9.73 2.78 17.96
CA HIS A 403 10.76 3.59 17.31
C HIS A 403 11.71 4.23 18.32
N SER A 404 11.63 3.83 19.60
CA SER A 404 12.44 4.40 20.69
C SER A 404 13.93 4.32 20.41
N ASP A 405 14.44 3.16 19.93
CA ASP A 405 15.85 2.99 19.57
C ASP A 405 16.30 3.96 18.47
N TRP A 406 15.48 4.17 17.44
CA TRP A 406 15.76 5.10 16.36
C TRP A 406 15.79 6.55 16.88
N ILE A 407 14.80 6.94 17.68
CA ILE A 407 14.71 8.28 18.26
C ILE A 407 15.90 8.54 19.20
N LEU A 408 16.17 7.62 20.13
CA LEU A 408 17.25 7.72 21.11
C LEU A 408 18.61 7.83 20.43
N THR A 409 18.86 7.02 19.39
CA THR A 409 20.10 7.07 18.61
C THR A 409 20.27 8.44 17.96
N LEU A 410 19.24 8.97 17.29
CA LEU A 410 19.30 10.29 16.65
C LEU A 410 19.44 11.44 17.66
N VAL A 411 18.86 11.33 18.85
CA VAL A 411 19.00 12.33 19.93
C VAL A 411 20.40 12.29 20.55
N ASP A 412 20.97 11.10 20.76
CA ASP A 412 22.35 10.95 21.24
C ASP A 412 23.34 11.49 20.21
N TRP A 413 23.18 11.12 18.95
CA TRP A 413 24.00 11.62 17.84
C TRP A 413 23.90 13.15 17.71
N SER A 414 22.70 13.71 17.75
CA SER A 414 22.50 15.18 17.79
C SER A 414 23.27 15.82 18.94
N SER A 415 23.28 15.19 20.12
CA SER A 415 24.00 15.68 21.31
C SER A 415 25.52 15.63 21.12
N ARG A 416 26.05 14.57 20.51
CA ARG A 416 27.48 14.44 20.16
C ARG A 416 27.92 15.49 19.15
N VAL A 417 27.11 15.70 18.10
CA VAL A 417 27.35 16.74 17.10
C VAL A 417 27.36 18.12 17.75
N ARG A 418 26.41 18.41 18.65
CA ARG A 418 26.34 19.67 19.38
C ARG A 418 27.53 19.90 20.32
N ARG A 419 27.99 18.86 21.04
CA ARG A 419 29.21 18.92 21.88
C ARG A 419 30.49 19.13 21.07
N SER A 420 30.44 18.81 19.78
CA SER A 420 31.54 19.03 18.84
C SER A 420 31.55 20.45 18.23
N VAL A 421 30.70 21.35 18.72
CA VAL A 421 30.79 22.79 18.46
C VAL A 421 31.80 23.39 19.42
N ASP A 422 32.84 24.04 18.89
CA ASP A 422 33.78 24.84 19.67
C ASP A 422 33.41 26.33 19.54
N PRO A 423 32.72 26.92 20.54
CA PRO A 423 32.25 28.30 20.47
C PRO A 423 33.40 29.32 20.39
N SER A 424 34.61 28.92 20.78
CA SER A 424 35.79 29.79 20.77
C SER A 424 36.43 29.92 19.38
N VAL A 425 36.10 29.02 18.45
CA VAL A 425 36.71 28.96 17.11
C VAL A 425 35.69 29.26 15.99
N SER A 426 34.47 28.76 16.09
CA SER A 426 33.40 29.04 15.12
C SER A 426 32.04 28.69 15.69
N PRO A 427 30.98 29.48 15.42
CA PRO A 427 29.62 29.12 15.82
C PRO A 427 29.04 27.95 14.99
N HIS A 428 29.76 27.43 13.99
CA HIS A 428 29.30 26.36 13.11
C HIS A 428 29.88 25.00 13.51
N VAL A 429 29.06 23.95 13.40
CA VAL A 429 29.47 22.56 13.62
C VAL A 429 30.55 22.17 12.60
N ARG A 430 31.66 21.61 13.07
CA ARG A 430 32.80 21.22 12.24
C ARG A 430 33.04 19.72 12.30
N LEU A 431 33.08 19.08 11.13
CA LEU A 431 33.28 17.63 11.01
C LEU A 431 34.59 17.18 11.66
N ASP A 432 35.65 17.96 11.49
CA ASP A 432 36.97 17.65 12.02
C ASP A 432 37.06 17.76 13.54
N VAL A 433 36.13 18.43 14.22
CA VAL A 433 36.04 18.41 15.70
C VAL A 433 35.40 17.11 16.17
N LEU A 434 34.31 16.69 15.52
CA LEU A 434 33.64 15.42 15.82
C LEU A 434 34.59 14.23 15.61
N LEU A 435 35.33 14.25 14.50
CA LEU A 435 36.25 13.18 14.11
C LEU A 435 37.45 13.00 15.04
N ARG A 436 37.75 13.95 15.94
CA ARG A 436 38.79 13.75 16.98
C ARG A 436 38.50 12.56 17.87
N ASN A 437 37.21 12.23 18.02
CA ASN A 437 36.76 11.08 18.77
C ASN A 437 36.49 9.87 17.85
N ALA A 438 37.09 9.79 16.65
CA ALA A 438 36.87 8.68 15.71
C ALA A 438 37.39 7.31 16.21
N ALA A 439 38.03 7.25 17.38
CA ALA A 439 38.28 6.00 18.10
C ALA A 439 37.03 5.46 18.84
N ASP A 440 36.03 6.30 19.11
CA ASP A 440 34.73 5.90 19.67
C ASP A 440 33.87 5.26 18.58
N GLN A 441 33.41 4.03 18.83
CA GLN A 441 32.59 3.26 17.91
C GLN A 441 31.27 3.96 17.55
N GLU A 442 30.66 4.72 18.46
CA GLU A 442 29.43 5.47 18.17
C GLU A 442 29.70 6.68 17.26
N VAL A 443 30.88 7.29 17.37
CA VAL A 443 31.31 8.37 16.45
C VAL A 443 31.59 7.80 15.06
N GLN A 444 32.14 6.59 14.98
CA GLN A 444 32.33 5.88 13.71
C GLN A 444 30.98 5.58 13.03
N ARG A 445 30.00 5.03 13.77
CA ARG A 445 28.64 4.76 13.26
C ARG A 445 27.95 6.04 12.79
N LEU A 446 27.95 7.09 13.62
CA LEU A 446 27.42 8.40 13.27
C LEU A 446 28.08 8.94 11.98
N PHE A 447 29.39 8.85 11.87
CA PHE A 447 30.11 9.33 10.68
C PHE A 447 29.70 8.58 9.41
N VAL A 448 29.61 7.25 9.47
CA VAL A 448 29.15 6.44 8.33
C VAL A 448 27.71 6.79 7.95
N PHE A 449 26.81 6.92 8.93
CA PHE A 449 25.42 7.33 8.70
C PHE A 449 25.32 8.70 8.01
N MET A 450 26.09 9.69 8.48
CA MET A 450 26.10 11.03 7.88
C MET A 450 26.56 11.00 6.43
N ILE A 451 27.65 10.29 6.13
CA ILE A 451 28.20 10.21 4.77
C ILE A 451 27.26 9.43 3.85
N SER A 452 26.67 8.32 4.31
CA SER A 452 25.66 7.53 3.59
C SER A 452 24.45 8.38 3.19
N THR A 453 23.89 9.10 4.18
CA THR A 453 22.73 9.99 3.99
C THR A 453 23.08 11.14 3.04
N PHE A 454 24.25 11.77 3.22
CA PHE A 454 24.69 12.90 2.41
C PHE A 454 24.96 12.49 0.96
N LEU A 455 25.61 11.34 0.71
CA LEU A 455 25.82 10.79 -0.63
C LEU A 455 24.49 10.54 -1.36
N SER A 456 23.54 9.92 -0.66
CA SER A 456 22.21 9.65 -1.24
C SER A 456 21.48 10.93 -1.63
N LYS A 457 21.61 11.98 -0.81
CA LYS A 457 21.05 13.31 -1.09
C LYS A 457 21.73 14.00 -2.25
N CYS A 458 23.07 14.01 -2.28
CA CYS A 458 23.79 14.69 -3.36
C CYS A 458 23.53 14.01 -4.71
N ALA A 459 23.33 12.69 -4.74
CA ALA A 459 23.03 11.94 -5.96
C ALA A 459 21.74 12.39 -6.68
N SER A 460 20.80 13.07 -6.00
CA SER A 460 19.52 13.50 -6.56
C SER A 460 19.57 14.81 -7.36
N SER A 461 20.75 15.42 -7.54
CA SER A 461 20.91 16.65 -8.32
C SER A 461 21.02 16.38 -9.83
N ASP A 462 20.27 17.13 -10.64
CA ASP A 462 20.22 16.99 -12.09
C ASP A 462 21.54 17.35 -12.81
N SER A 463 22.44 18.09 -12.16
CA SER A 463 23.73 18.49 -12.75
C SER A 463 24.88 17.60 -12.24
N PRO A 464 25.67 16.95 -13.13
CA PRO A 464 26.87 16.20 -12.75
C PRO A 464 27.89 17.05 -12.00
N ALA A 465 28.12 18.29 -12.43
CA ALA A 465 29.05 19.20 -11.79
C ALA A 465 28.61 19.59 -10.37
N GLN A 466 27.30 19.78 -10.16
CA GLN A 466 26.73 20.04 -8.84
C GLN A 466 26.84 18.82 -7.93
N ARG A 467 26.56 17.62 -8.46
CA ARG A 467 26.72 16.34 -7.72
C ARG A 467 28.14 16.14 -7.20
N ILE A 468 29.15 16.41 -8.03
CA ILE A 468 30.56 16.32 -7.61
C ILE A 468 30.90 17.41 -6.60
N ARG A 469 30.47 18.66 -6.85
CA ARG A 469 30.76 19.79 -5.96
C ARG A 469 30.23 19.56 -4.54
N ASP A 470 28.99 19.10 -4.43
CA ASP A 470 28.36 18.88 -3.13
C ASP A 470 29.03 17.73 -2.38
N ALA A 471 29.42 16.66 -3.08
CA ALA A 471 30.06 15.49 -2.50
C ALA A 471 31.60 15.60 -2.38
N ALA A 472 32.24 16.67 -2.88
CA ALA A 472 33.69 16.82 -2.97
C ALA A 472 34.42 16.71 -1.61
N VAL A 473 33.72 17.00 -0.52
CA VAL A 473 34.25 16.95 0.85
C VAL A 473 34.36 15.52 1.40
N ILE A 474 33.66 14.55 0.82
CA ILE A 474 33.53 13.19 1.36
C ILE A 474 34.86 12.44 1.39
N PRO A 475 35.63 12.34 0.29
CA PRO A 475 36.89 11.60 0.29
C PRO A 475 37.88 12.13 1.33
N GLU A 476 37.95 13.45 1.49
CA GLU A 476 38.80 14.08 2.50
C GLU A 476 38.30 13.76 3.91
N SER A 477 36.99 13.81 4.12
CA SER A 477 36.38 13.50 5.42
C SER A 477 36.67 12.06 5.85
N ILE A 478 36.58 11.10 4.94
CA ILE A 478 36.90 9.68 5.20
C ILE A 478 38.36 9.52 5.63
N LEU A 479 39.28 10.13 4.88
CA LEU A 479 40.71 10.08 5.21
C LEU A 479 41.03 10.77 6.54
N GLN A 480 40.39 11.91 6.82
CA GLN A 480 40.53 12.61 8.10
C GLN A 480 40.02 11.74 9.26
N ALA A 481 38.88 11.07 9.09
CA ALA A 481 38.32 10.19 10.10
C ALA A 481 39.26 9.02 10.42
N LEU A 482 39.80 8.39 9.37
CA LEU A 482 40.78 7.31 9.50
C LEU A 482 42.08 7.80 10.17
N ALA A 483 42.61 8.97 9.76
CA ALA A 483 43.78 9.56 10.39
C ALA A 483 43.58 9.76 11.90
N TYR A 484 42.44 10.32 12.32
CA TYR A 484 42.15 10.47 13.74
C TYR A 484 41.98 9.12 14.45
N SER A 485 41.39 8.10 13.81
CA SER A 485 41.30 6.75 14.38
C SER A 485 42.67 6.08 14.57
N LEU A 486 43.68 6.49 13.79
CA LEU A 486 45.09 6.09 13.92
C LEU A 486 45.86 6.95 14.94
N GLY A 487 45.20 7.90 15.61
CA GLY A 487 45.84 8.81 16.57
C GLY A 487 46.60 9.99 15.95
N ILE A 488 46.36 10.31 14.67
CA ILE A 488 47.01 11.41 13.96
C ILE A 488 46.10 12.66 13.98
N ASP A 489 46.53 13.75 14.63
CA ASP A 489 45.82 15.03 14.56
C ASP A 489 46.12 15.74 13.24
N ILE A 490 45.13 15.78 12.35
CA ILE A 490 45.25 16.41 11.03
C ILE A 490 45.53 17.92 11.09
N ARG A 491 45.26 18.59 12.23
CA ARG A 491 45.50 20.03 12.39
C ARG A 491 46.95 20.35 12.68
N SER A 492 47.71 19.37 13.17
CA SER A 492 49.09 19.55 13.59
C SER A 492 49.88 18.26 13.38
N ALA A 493 50.66 18.21 12.31
CA ALA A 493 51.46 17.05 11.96
C ALA A 493 52.41 16.68 13.11
N PRO A 494 52.51 15.38 13.48
CA PRO A 494 53.36 14.94 14.57
C PRO A 494 54.84 15.11 14.24
N GLU A 495 55.70 15.18 15.25
CA GLU A 495 57.16 15.27 15.07
C GLU A 495 57.74 14.06 14.32
N ARG A 496 57.11 12.89 14.46
CA ARG A 496 57.48 11.66 13.77
C ARG A 496 56.23 10.88 13.38
N LEU A 497 56.16 10.49 12.11
CA LEU A 497 55.17 9.53 11.61
C LEU A 497 55.66 8.09 11.85
N PRO A 498 54.75 7.10 11.85
CA PRO A 498 55.12 5.68 11.88
C PRO A 498 56.11 5.33 10.76
N ALA A 499 57.04 4.41 11.06
CA ALA A 499 58.07 3.99 10.12
C ALA A 499 57.53 2.97 9.10
N VAL A 500 56.76 3.47 8.12
CA VAL A 500 56.21 2.69 7.01
C VAL A 500 56.68 3.25 5.66
N ASP A 501 56.67 2.43 4.61
CA ASP A 501 57.03 2.90 3.27
C ASP A 501 55.86 3.66 2.62
N PHE A 502 55.97 4.99 2.58
CA PHE A 502 54.98 5.88 1.98
C PHE A 502 55.11 6.01 0.46
N GLN A 503 56.29 5.73 -0.11
CA GLN A 503 56.57 5.99 -1.51
C GLN A 503 55.64 5.23 -2.49
N PRO A 504 55.24 3.96 -2.24
CA PRO A 504 54.33 3.24 -3.13
C PRO A 504 52.98 3.93 -3.35
N PHE A 505 52.52 4.70 -2.36
CA PHE A 505 51.25 5.41 -2.42
C PHE A 505 51.38 6.82 -3.01
N PHE A 506 52.60 7.35 -3.17
CA PHE A 506 52.84 8.67 -3.72
C PHE A 506 53.03 8.62 -5.24
N GLY A 507 52.09 9.21 -5.98
CA GLY A 507 52.05 9.12 -7.45
C GLY A 507 53.08 9.92 -8.23
N ARG A 508 54.06 10.56 -7.57
CA ARG A 508 55.08 11.40 -8.22
C ARG A 508 56.45 10.71 -8.23
N LYS A 509 57.30 11.12 -9.17
CA LYS A 509 58.68 10.60 -9.31
C LYS A 509 59.63 11.09 -8.22
N GLU A 510 59.29 12.20 -7.58
CA GLU A 510 60.05 12.77 -6.47
C GLU A 510 59.84 11.93 -5.20
N PRO A 511 60.81 11.94 -4.26
CA PRO A 511 60.62 11.33 -2.95
C PRO A 511 59.43 11.98 -2.23
N PHE A 512 58.64 11.16 -1.53
CA PHE A 512 57.57 11.67 -0.68
C PHE A 512 58.15 12.50 0.48
N GLU A 513 57.76 13.77 0.56
CA GLU A 513 58.09 14.64 1.68
C GLU A 513 56.96 14.60 2.71
N SER A 514 57.30 14.28 3.95
CA SER A 514 56.33 14.31 5.06
C SER A 514 55.95 15.75 5.41
N PRO A 515 54.70 15.99 5.87
CA PRO A 515 54.29 17.31 6.32
C PRO A 515 55.18 17.79 7.48
N ALA A 516 55.57 19.07 7.45
CA ALA A 516 56.44 19.61 8.49
C ALA A 516 55.74 19.60 9.86
N PRO A 517 56.46 19.29 10.97
CA PRO A 517 55.86 19.25 12.30
C PRO A 517 55.10 20.52 12.64
N GLY A 518 53.91 20.36 13.22
CA GLY A 518 53.04 21.48 13.59
C GLY A 518 52.14 22.00 12.46
N GLN A 519 52.37 21.63 11.19
CA GLN A 519 51.54 22.07 10.07
C GLN A 519 50.26 21.22 9.92
N ARG A 520 49.21 21.83 9.33
CA ARG A 520 47.99 21.10 8.96
C ARG A 520 48.31 20.08 7.86
N ILE A 521 47.86 18.85 8.05
CA ILE A 521 48.03 17.77 7.07
C ILE A 521 47.03 17.98 5.92
N ALA A 522 47.54 18.29 4.74
CA ALA A 522 46.72 18.46 3.54
C ALA A 522 46.20 17.11 3.02
N MET A 523 45.11 17.14 2.26
CA MET A 523 44.51 15.95 1.66
C MET A 523 45.49 15.13 0.81
N SER A 524 46.40 15.77 0.07
CA SER A 524 47.43 15.07 -0.71
C SER A 524 48.37 14.24 0.17
N HIS A 525 48.66 14.70 1.39
CA HIS A 525 49.43 13.93 2.37
C HIS A 525 48.57 12.84 3.02
N LEU A 526 47.30 13.13 3.32
CA LEU A 526 46.37 12.12 3.86
C LEU A 526 46.16 10.94 2.90
N LEU A 527 46.09 11.19 1.59
CA LEU A 527 46.00 10.15 0.55
C LEU A 527 47.20 9.19 0.54
N VAL A 528 48.34 9.57 1.12
CA VAL A 528 49.54 8.74 1.19
C VAL A 528 49.68 8.12 2.58
N ILE A 529 49.63 8.96 3.62
CA ILE A 529 49.92 8.56 5.01
C ILE A 529 48.89 7.54 5.52
N VAL A 530 47.60 7.79 5.29
CA VAL A 530 46.52 6.95 5.85
C VAL A 530 46.50 5.55 5.21
N PRO A 531 46.48 5.41 3.87
CA PRO A 531 46.58 4.10 3.23
C PRO A 531 47.83 3.31 3.59
N ALA A 532 49.00 3.96 3.64
CA ALA A 532 50.27 3.28 3.92
C ALA A 532 50.30 2.67 5.34
N ILE A 533 49.84 3.42 6.35
CA ILE A 533 49.78 2.94 7.73
C ILE A 533 48.76 1.81 7.87
N LEU A 534 47.58 1.95 7.26
CA LEU A 534 46.54 0.93 7.33
C LEU A 534 46.92 -0.34 6.57
N ALA A 535 47.59 -0.23 5.41
CA ALA A 535 48.05 -1.38 4.64
C ALA A 535 49.13 -2.18 5.40
N ASP A 536 50.07 -1.49 6.06
CA ASP A 536 51.10 -2.12 6.90
C ASP A 536 50.50 -2.88 8.11
N THR A 537 49.38 -2.38 8.63
CA THR A 537 48.67 -2.96 9.77
C THR A 537 47.53 -3.91 9.39
N TRP A 538 47.26 -4.11 8.09
CA TRP A 538 46.15 -4.95 7.62
C TRP A 538 46.48 -6.43 7.73
N THR A 539 45.91 -7.10 8.74
CA THR A 539 46.16 -8.53 9.00
C THR A 539 44.99 -9.45 8.62
N LYS A 540 43.91 -8.92 8.02
CA LYS A 540 42.73 -9.72 7.67
C LYS A 540 43.00 -10.60 6.44
N LYS A 541 42.42 -11.81 6.42
CA LYS A 541 42.50 -12.76 5.28
C LYS A 541 41.61 -12.38 4.09
N GLU A 542 40.83 -11.32 4.22
CA GLU A 542 39.94 -10.81 3.17
C GLU A 542 40.72 -10.04 2.10
N ALA A 543 40.06 -9.77 0.97
CA ALA A 543 40.64 -8.95 -0.09
C ALA A 543 41.01 -7.57 0.45
N LEU A 544 42.17 -7.04 0.02
CA LEU A 544 42.65 -5.73 0.45
C LEU A 544 41.65 -4.63 0.00
N PRO A 545 41.14 -3.80 0.93
CA PRO A 545 40.26 -2.68 0.60
C PRO A 545 40.87 -1.76 -0.46
N SER A 546 40.04 -1.15 -1.30
CA SER A 546 40.53 -0.35 -2.43
C SER A 546 41.33 0.87 -1.99
N LEU A 547 40.97 1.44 -0.84
CA LEU A 547 41.66 2.54 -0.17
C LEU A 547 43.09 2.18 0.27
N LEU A 548 43.40 0.89 0.42
CA LEU A 548 44.72 0.40 0.87
C LEU A 548 45.60 -0.11 -0.27
N ASP A 549 45.09 -0.10 -1.51
CA ASP A 549 45.80 -0.59 -2.69
C ASP A 549 46.54 0.56 -3.41
N PRO A 550 47.89 0.55 -3.46
CA PRO A 550 48.68 1.59 -4.13
C PRO A 550 48.28 1.81 -5.60
N THR A 551 47.91 0.74 -6.31
CA THR A 551 47.55 0.80 -7.74
C THR A 551 46.25 1.57 -7.97
N LYS A 552 45.38 1.62 -6.96
CA LYS A 552 44.09 2.34 -6.98
C LYS A 552 44.21 3.75 -6.39
N VAL A 553 45.08 3.95 -5.40
CA VAL A 553 45.28 5.25 -4.72
C VAL A 553 46.12 6.22 -5.55
N VAL A 554 47.20 5.76 -6.19
CA VAL A 554 48.11 6.62 -6.96
C VAL A 554 47.38 7.44 -8.04
N PRO A 555 46.51 6.85 -8.89
CA PRO A 555 45.77 7.60 -9.91
C PRO A 555 44.83 8.69 -9.36
N LEU A 556 44.45 8.62 -8.08
CA LEU A 556 43.55 9.58 -7.45
C LEU A 556 44.24 10.89 -7.08
N HIS A 557 45.56 10.93 -6.95
CA HIS A 557 46.28 12.16 -6.62
C HIS A 557 45.98 13.29 -7.61
N GLN A 558 45.98 12.99 -8.91
CA GLN A 558 45.71 13.98 -9.94
C GLN A 558 44.21 14.18 -10.18
N LYS A 559 43.42 13.10 -10.16
CA LYS A 559 41.96 13.19 -10.42
C LYS A 559 41.19 13.82 -9.26
N LEU A 560 41.54 13.53 -8.03
CA LEU A 560 40.74 13.87 -6.86
C LEU A 560 41.17 15.22 -6.25
N VAL A 561 42.48 15.47 -6.17
CA VAL A 561 43.01 16.74 -5.63
C VAL A 561 42.92 17.84 -6.69
N ASP A 562 43.43 17.61 -7.90
CA ASP A 562 43.52 18.67 -8.91
C ASP A 562 42.20 18.89 -9.67
N ARG A 563 41.48 17.83 -10.04
CA ARG A 563 40.31 17.93 -10.91
C ARG A 563 38.97 18.07 -10.18
N PHE A 564 38.80 17.45 -9.00
CA PHE A 564 37.52 17.52 -8.26
C PHE A 564 37.55 18.50 -7.08
N LYS A 565 38.54 18.41 -6.19
CA LYS A 565 38.58 19.27 -5.00
C LYS A 565 38.89 20.74 -5.33
N ASN A 566 39.97 21.00 -6.07
CA ASN A 566 40.36 22.37 -6.43
C ASN A 566 39.35 23.05 -7.36
N ALA A 567 38.68 22.28 -8.22
CA ALA A 567 37.65 22.82 -9.11
C ALA A 567 36.33 23.11 -8.37
N ALA A 568 35.96 22.29 -7.38
CA ALA A 568 34.82 22.56 -6.50
C ALA A 568 35.01 23.83 -5.65
N SER A 569 36.25 24.16 -5.27
CA SER A 569 36.57 25.36 -4.47
C SER A 569 36.73 26.65 -5.27
N HIS A 570 36.91 26.61 -6.60
CA HIS A 570 37.26 27.79 -7.41
C HIS A 570 36.29 28.15 -8.56
N THR A 571 35.08 27.59 -8.57
CA THR A 571 33.94 27.93 -9.46
C THR A 571 34.16 27.63 -10.96
N TYR A 572 33.35 26.68 -11.45
CA TYR A 572 33.24 26.12 -12.81
C TYR A 572 34.33 25.12 -13.25
N SER A 573 34.01 23.83 -13.09
CA SER A 573 34.51 22.75 -13.95
C SER A 573 33.34 22.11 -14.69
N ASP A 574 33.49 21.94 -16.00
CA ASP A 574 32.64 21.04 -16.77
C ASP A 574 32.92 19.60 -16.29
N ALA A 575 31.89 18.95 -15.75
CA ALA A 575 31.94 17.54 -15.36
C ALA A 575 30.90 16.78 -16.17
N THR A 576 31.30 15.61 -16.69
CA THR A 576 30.41 14.72 -17.43
C THR A 576 29.64 13.79 -16.47
N GLU A 577 28.62 13.10 -16.99
CA GLU A 577 27.96 12.00 -16.28
C GLU A 577 28.92 10.89 -15.88
N ASP A 578 29.92 10.58 -16.72
CA ASP A 578 30.94 9.59 -16.43
C ASP A 578 31.84 10.02 -15.27
N ASP A 579 32.20 11.31 -15.21
CA ASP A 579 32.98 11.86 -14.11
C ASP A 579 32.20 11.79 -12.79
N ALA A 580 30.89 12.11 -12.81
CA ALA A 580 30.03 12.02 -11.63
C ALA A 580 29.82 10.56 -11.20
N SER A 581 29.58 9.65 -12.15
CA SER A 581 29.42 8.21 -11.88
C SER A 581 30.68 7.60 -11.29
N PHE A 582 31.86 7.95 -11.83
CA PHE A 582 33.15 7.55 -11.27
C PHE A 582 33.33 8.08 -9.84
N PHE A 583 33.05 9.37 -9.61
CA PHE A 583 33.23 10.00 -8.31
C PHE A 583 32.32 9.41 -7.22
N TYR A 584 31.06 9.13 -7.54
CA TYR A 584 30.12 8.50 -6.60
C TYR A 584 30.45 7.04 -6.35
N SER A 585 30.87 6.31 -7.38
CA SER A 585 31.37 4.94 -7.23
C SER A 585 32.59 4.89 -6.30
N LEU A 586 33.51 5.85 -6.45
CA LEU A 586 34.66 5.99 -5.56
C LEU A 586 34.23 6.30 -4.12
N CYS A 587 33.34 7.27 -3.90
CA CYS A 587 32.89 7.64 -2.57
C CYS A 587 32.13 6.50 -1.89
N GLY A 588 31.27 5.78 -2.62
CA GLY A 588 30.58 4.59 -2.14
C GLY A 588 31.55 3.47 -1.79
N GLY A 589 32.52 3.17 -2.68
CA GLY A 589 33.55 2.16 -2.43
C GLY A 589 34.43 2.49 -1.22
N TRP A 590 34.82 3.76 -1.06
CA TRP A 590 35.58 4.21 0.12
C TRP A 590 34.76 4.17 1.42
N LEU A 591 33.44 4.38 1.35
CA LEU A 591 32.56 4.22 2.50
C LEU A 591 32.45 2.74 2.91
N GLU A 592 32.40 1.81 1.96
CA GLU A 592 32.45 0.37 2.25
C GLU A 592 33.83 -0.06 2.80
N ASP A 593 34.92 0.41 2.20
CA ASP A 593 36.27 0.17 2.72
C ASP A 593 36.41 0.69 4.17
N LEU A 594 35.83 1.86 4.47
CA LEU A 594 35.81 2.44 5.81
C LEU A 594 35.06 1.55 6.82
N LYS A 595 33.88 1.03 6.46
CA LYS A 595 33.13 0.10 7.30
C LYS A 595 33.93 -1.18 7.58
N ALA A 596 34.60 -1.71 6.55
CA ALA A 596 35.45 -2.89 6.68
C ALA A 596 36.66 -2.60 7.60
N ILE A 597 37.29 -1.44 7.47
CA ILE A 597 38.42 -1.02 8.32
C ILE A 597 38.00 -0.88 9.78
N TRP A 598 36.83 -0.26 10.05
CA TRP A 598 36.30 -0.10 11.40
C TRP A 598 35.54 -1.33 11.95
N ASN A 599 35.49 -2.45 11.20
CA ASN A 599 34.75 -3.67 11.55
C ASN A 599 33.25 -3.44 11.81
N LEU A 600 32.64 -2.48 11.13
CA LEU A 600 31.22 -2.18 11.28
C LEU A 600 30.32 -3.22 10.58
N ASP A 601 30.87 -4.00 9.64
CA ASP A 601 30.15 -5.03 8.88
C ASP A 601 29.91 -6.34 9.68
N CYS A 602 30.60 -6.52 10.82
CA CYS A 602 30.59 -7.77 11.61
C CYS A 602 29.99 -7.62 13.02
N ALA A 603 29.50 -6.44 13.40
CA ALA A 603 29.05 -6.17 14.77
C ALA A 603 27.64 -6.74 15.04
N ALA A 604 27.57 -8.01 15.46
CA ALA A 604 26.48 -8.64 16.23
C ALA A 604 25.06 -8.08 16.00
N GLY A 605 24.58 -8.10 14.75
CA GLY A 605 23.17 -7.82 14.42
C GLY A 605 22.70 -6.36 14.57
N ARG A 606 23.60 -5.39 14.80
CA ARG A 606 23.22 -3.96 14.79
C ARG A 606 23.60 -3.34 13.45
N GLU A 607 22.59 -3.11 12.62
CA GLU A 607 22.75 -2.33 11.39
C GLU A 607 23.36 -0.94 11.69
N VAL A 608 24.18 -0.44 10.77
CA VAL A 608 24.85 0.88 10.89
C VAL A 608 23.83 2.02 10.91
N GLU A 609 22.66 1.80 10.30
CA GLU A 609 21.52 2.70 10.34
C GLU A 609 20.44 2.11 11.27
N PRO A 610 19.94 2.85 12.27
CA PRO A 610 18.81 2.39 13.05
C PRO A 610 17.56 2.30 12.15
N PRO A 611 16.69 1.30 12.33
CA PRO A 611 15.52 1.10 11.48
C PRO A 611 14.58 2.30 11.59
N GLN A 612 14.47 3.07 10.51
CA GLN A 612 13.60 4.25 10.46
C GLN A 612 12.12 3.86 10.30
N PRO A 613 11.18 4.73 10.73
CA PRO A 613 9.76 4.52 10.48
C PRO A 613 9.45 4.37 8.99
N THR A 614 8.72 3.31 8.62
CA THR A 614 8.27 3.08 7.24
C THR A 614 6.96 3.82 6.98
N PRO A 615 6.59 4.08 5.72
CA PRO A 615 5.28 4.63 5.38
C PRO A 615 4.12 3.82 5.97
N ASP A 616 4.26 2.49 6.08
CA ASP A 616 3.24 1.63 6.68
C ASP A 616 3.14 1.82 8.20
N HIS A 617 4.27 1.95 8.92
CA HIS A 617 4.27 2.28 10.35
C HIS A 617 3.70 3.69 10.59
N LEU A 618 4.04 4.65 9.74
CA LEU A 618 3.50 6.00 9.83
C LEU A 618 2.02 6.04 9.52
N ALA A 619 1.55 5.23 8.57
CA ALA A 619 0.12 5.08 8.34
C ALA A 619 -0.56 4.70 9.66
N GLN A 620 -0.07 3.69 10.38
CA GLN A 620 -0.64 3.20 11.65
C GLN A 620 -0.82 4.29 12.74
N LEU A 621 -0.06 5.38 12.70
CA LEU A 621 -0.23 6.50 13.64
C LEU A 621 -1.45 7.38 13.36
N LEU A 622 -2.06 7.29 12.17
CA LEU A 622 -3.24 8.07 11.81
C LEU A 622 -4.52 7.66 12.57
N PHE A 623 -4.46 6.55 13.30
CA PHE A 623 -5.64 5.88 13.89
C PHE A 623 -5.68 5.92 15.42
N GLY A 624 -4.61 6.37 16.08
CA GLY A 624 -4.59 6.56 17.53
C GLY A 624 -4.39 5.33 18.40
N GLU A 625 -4.03 4.17 17.82
CA GLU A 625 -3.70 2.96 18.58
C GLU A 625 -2.27 2.47 18.30
N PRO A 626 -1.59 1.87 19.29
CA PRO A 626 -0.22 1.40 19.13
C PRO A 626 -0.05 0.46 17.94
N PRO A 627 1.05 0.58 17.19
CA PRO A 627 1.39 -0.40 16.17
C PRO A 627 1.61 -1.73 16.88
N ASN A 628 0.66 -2.66 16.68
CA ASN A 628 0.70 -3.95 17.36
C ASN A 628 2.03 -4.67 17.07
N THR A 629 2.82 -4.87 18.12
CA THR A 629 4.09 -5.62 18.14
C THR A 629 3.91 -6.97 17.44
N PRO A 630 4.83 -7.40 16.56
CA PRO A 630 4.84 -8.77 16.08
C PRO A 630 5.00 -9.73 17.27
N PRO A 631 4.31 -10.88 17.29
CA PRO A 631 4.43 -11.86 18.35
C PRO A 631 5.70 -12.68 18.12
N ASP A 632 6.87 -12.07 18.35
CA ASP A 632 8.16 -12.78 18.37
C ASP A 632 9.09 -12.06 19.34
N CYS A 633 8.86 -12.23 20.65
CA CYS A 633 9.82 -11.99 21.75
C CYS A 633 9.29 -12.37 23.15
N LEU A 634 8.33 -13.32 23.27
CA LEU A 634 7.82 -13.79 24.58
C LEU A 634 7.87 -15.32 24.74
N GLU A 635 8.89 -15.97 24.19
CA GLU A 635 9.27 -17.34 24.57
C GLU A 635 10.74 -17.38 24.99
N ALA A 636 11.08 -16.67 26.07
CA ALA A 636 12.36 -16.88 26.74
C ALA A 636 12.28 -16.55 28.24
N GLU A 637 11.16 -16.86 28.91
CA GLU A 637 11.10 -16.74 30.38
C GLU A 637 9.97 -17.61 30.97
N CYS A 638 10.08 -18.92 30.78
CA CYS A 638 9.42 -19.95 31.60
C CYS A 638 10.20 -21.27 31.50
N ALA A 639 11.48 -21.22 31.88
CA ALA A 639 12.27 -22.40 32.23
C ALA A 639 13.17 -22.02 33.40
N GLY A 640 12.60 -22.12 34.61
CA GLY A 640 13.24 -21.96 35.91
C GLY A 640 12.37 -22.62 36.95
#